data_AF-A0A3L7PPG4-F1
#
_entry.id   AF-A0A3L7PPG4-F1
#
_cell.length_a   1.000
_cell.length_b   1.000
_cell.length_c   1.000
_cell.angle_alpha   90.00
_cell.angle_beta   90.00
_cell.angle_gamma   90.00
#
_symmetry.space_group_name_H-M   'P 1'
#
loop_
_entity.id
_entity.type
_entity.pdbx_description
1 polymer ?
#
loop_
_entity_poly.entity_id
_entity_poly.type
_entity_poly.pdbx_seq_one_letter_code
_entity_poly.pdbx_strand_id
1 'polypeptide(L)'
;MTGADRVVAILRFMARDGIAVNLPRIVANTVRWTLGVAAIALVLWAFARVGWRELGRARGETPGTTITVLHWSGEGGPEEDDIVESSLRAFEAANPGLHVKRINPGDAGSFYTKLQTMMAAGEPPDIFYVGNERIPSFAALGLMEPLDRFVEADTASTAPGALKIADLYPQVVDAFRYDGKVAGHGTLWGIPKDFTTVGFYYNKDLFRKAGVPLPKADWTWDDFIATARAIGAAKDDAGEHFTGAEFVTWPAMVRAYLFTEGRDVVGATFDDVTITDPKAMAALERLRAWRHDEEHALTSGRSKIATGSAVFSTGRVGMAGPFGRWVVPEYRRIQAFDWDFAPLPRGSERANIILTVSWSISAQSKHKDDAWKLVRWLTNVEGQKAQARLGLAIPSNRAAAESDAFIDKQKPENDRGFLDAIPTSKVINWPPNAKFEQLLGTNLDEGLKTGNKPLPEAVAAFETLWKQERESPLGRGGFPVMPWRVLTTTIIAVTVVGAAAVLLWFRRRPLPRHEAREERAGFMFASPWIIGFAVFMAFPVVLSLLLSFTSWRGLATLSEAKWVGIGNYQQLLLEDSRFKTSVAVTLYYVLVAVPLGQLMALGAALIMNQKVRGIPFFRAAWYLPSVLAGVGVAVLWRWVFDSDAGLMNSVLAPILSPFGFAPPQWFGADAKTWGAPAFAIMSAWFVGGSMMIYLAGLQGIPDELNEAAEVDGVGRVRRFMGITLPMLGPVILFNVLMAVIGSFQVFTQAFVMTGGEPGDLTRFYVLYLYNQGFEYYEMGYASAMAWILLAVVLVVTVVILRSSARHIYYEALKK
;
A
#
# COMPACT_ATOMS: atom_id res chain seq x y z
N MET A 1 30.45 1.99 -49.46
CA MET A 1 31.02 1.55 -48.17
C MET A 1 30.29 2.28 -47.06
N THR A 2 29.56 1.53 -46.26
CA THR A 2 28.79 2.04 -45.13
C THR A 2 29.72 2.40 -43.96
N GLY A 3 29.26 3.20 -43.00
CA GLY A 3 30.08 3.60 -41.83
C GLY A 3 30.65 2.41 -41.04
N ALA A 4 29.98 1.26 -41.07
CA ALA A 4 30.43 0.01 -40.46
C ALA A 4 31.68 -0.57 -41.16
N ASP A 5 31.78 -0.45 -42.49
CA ASP A 5 32.90 -0.98 -43.27
C ASP A 5 34.21 -0.22 -42.98
N ARG A 6 34.12 1.08 -42.67
CA ARG A 6 35.27 1.90 -42.27
C ARG A 6 35.77 1.55 -40.86
N VAL A 7 34.86 1.24 -39.94
CA VAL A 7 35.20 0.84 -38.57
C VAL A 7 35.88 -0.54 -38.56
N VAL A 8 35.38 -1.49 -39.36
CA VAL A 8 35.99 -2.82 -39.49
C VAL A 8 37.36 -2.75 -40.18
N ALA A 9 37.54 -1.86 -41.16
CA ALA A 9 38.84 -1.63 -41.80
C ALA A 9 39.87 -1.02 -40.84
N ILE A 10 39.46 -0.08 -39.99
CA ILE A 10 40.32 0.53 -38.95
C ILE A 10 40.69 -0.52 -37.89
N LEU A 11 39.75 -1.35 -37.45
CA LEU A 11 40.02 -2.41 -36.47
C LEU A 11 40.94 -3.51 -37.02
N ARG A 12 40.83 -3.87 -38.31
CA ARG A 12 41.74 -4.81 -38.97
C ARG A 12 43.13 -4.23 -39.21
N PHE A 13 43.24 -2.93 -39.47
CA PHE A 13 44.52 -2.23 -39.56
C PHE A 13 45.22 -2.19 -38.19
N MET A 14 44.49 -1.89 -37.12
CA MET A 14 45.02 -1.88 -35.75
C MET A 14 45.45 -3.25 -35.23
N ALA A 15 44.81 -4.33 -35.67
CA ALA A 15 45.16 -5.70 -35.29
C ALA A 15 46.40 -6.26 -36.00
N ARG A 16 46.81 -5.67 -37.13
CA ARG A 16 47.90 -6.21 -37.99
C ARG A 16 49.30 -5.76 -37.57
N ASP A 17 49.43 -4.62 -36.88
CA ASP A 17 50.73 -3.98 -36.58
C ASP A 17 51.11 -3.96 -35.09
N GLY A 18 50.41 -4.69 -34.22
CA GLY A 18 50.88 -4.92 -32.83
C GLY A 18 51.05 -3.66 -31.97
N ILE A 19 50.35 -2.55 -32.28
CA ILE A 19 50.46 -1.32 -31.51
C ILE A 19 49.49 -1.38 -30.31
N ALA A 20 49.98 -1.89 -29.18
CA ALA A 20 49.33 -1.77 -27.89
C ALA A 20 49.39 -0.31 -27.40
N VAL A 21 48.45 0.54 -27.82
CA VAL A 21 48.26 1.87 -27.25
C VAL A 21 47.33 1.78 -26.03
N ASN A 22 47.77 2.42 -24.95
CA ASN A 22 47.14 2.62 -23.63
C ASN A 22 45.80 3.41 -23.67
N LEU A 23 44.94 3.15 -24.65
CA LEU A 23 43.68 3.87 -24.88
C LEU A 23 42.56 3.61 -23.84
N PRO A 24 42.45 2.45 -23.15
CA PRO A 24 41.34 2.21 -22.22
C PRO A 24 41.33 3.15 -21.01
N ARG A 25 42.51 3.53 -20.50
CA ARG A 25 42.65 4.28 -19.25
C ARG A 25 42.39 5.77 -19.42
N ILE A 26 42.83 6.35 -20.54
CA ILE A 26 42.62 7.78 -20.85
C ILE A 26 41.16 8.03 -21.21
N VAL A 27 40.57 7.20 -22.08
CA VAL A 27 39.15 7.33 -22.44
C VAL A 27 38.25 7.09 -21.23
N ALA A 28 38.53 6.07 -20.40
CA ALA A 28 37.79 5.85 -19.16
C ALA A 28 37.93 7.01 -18.16
N ASN A 29 39.14 7.57 -18.00
CA ASN A 29 39.35 8.73 -17.12
C ASN A 29 38.65 9.98 -17.65
N THR A 30 38.69 10.25 -18.96
CA THR A 30 38.01 11.41 -19.56
C THR A 30 36.49 11.27 -19.46
N VAL A 31 35.93 10.08 -19.69
CA VAL A 31 34.49 9.79 -19.49
C VAL A 31 34.10 9.94 -18.02
N ARG A 32 34.93 9.45 -17.09
CA ARG A 32 34.67 9.54 -15.65
C ARG A 32 34.76 10.99 -15.13
N TRP A 33 35.69 11.78 -15.64
CA TRP A 33 35.80 13.21 -15.36
C TRP A 33 34.65 14.01 -15.96
N THR A 34 34.25 13.73 -17.21
CA THR A 34 33.09 14.40 -17.82
C THR A 34 31.78 14.05 -17.12
N LEU A 35 31.57 12.78 -16.73
CA LEU A 35 30.42 12.39 -15.91
C LEU A 35 30.46 13.04 -14.52
N GLY A 36 31.64 13.13 -13.88
CA GLY A 36 31.81 13.79 -12.59
C GLY A 36 31.52 15.29 -12.66
N VAL A 37 32.06 15.99 -13.66
CA VAL A 37 31.80 17.41 -13.90
C VAL A 37 30.35 17.65 -14.27
N ALA A 38 29.75 16.79 -15.12
CA ALA A 38 28.34 16.87 -15.47
C ALA A 38 27.45 16.69 -14.25
N ALA A 39 27.73 15.70 -13.38
CA ALA A 39 26.99 15.49 -12.14
C ALA A 39 27.11 16.69 -11.18
N ILE A 40 28.32 17.24 -10.99
CA ILE A 40 28.52 18.43 -10.16
C ILE A 40 27.78 19.63 -10.76
N ALA A 41 27.86 19.85 -12.07
CA ALA A 41 27.15 20.92 -12.76
C ALA A 41 25.63 20.76 -12.64
N LEU A 42 25.10 19.53 -12.72
CA LEU A 42 23.68 19.23 -12.53
C LEU A 42 23.23 19.51 -11.10
N VAL A 43 24.03 19.13 -10.11
CA VAL A 43 23.77 19.40 -8.69
C VAL A 43 23.81 20.91 -8.43
N LEU A 44 24.86 21.61 -8.87
CA LEU A 44 24.98 23.06 -8.74
C LEU A 44 23.85 23.80 -9.47
N TRP A 45 23.47 23.34 -10.66
CA TRP A 45 22.33 23.89 -11.40
C TRP A 45 21.01 23.65 -10.66
N ALA A 46 20.80 22.46 -10.07
CA ALA A 46 19.62 22.18 -9.27
C ALA A 46 19.55 23.07 -8.02
N PHE A 47 20.66 23.22 -7.28
CA PHE A 47 20.73 24.13 -6.12
C PHE A 47 20.59 25.60 -6.52
N ALA A 48 21.22 26.03 -7.61
CA ALA A 48 21.09 27.39 -8.13
C ALA A 48 19.64 27.67 -8.56
N ARG A 49 18.97 26.71 -9.21
CA ARG A 49 17.56 26.83 -9.61
C ARG A 49 16.63 26.92 -8.40
N VAL A 50 16.88 26.13 -7.36
CA VAL A 50 16.14 26.24 -6.08
C VAL A 50 16.41 27.60 -5.44
N GLY A 51 17.68 28.00 -5.31
CA GLY A 51 18.07 29.29 -4.74
C GLY A 51 17.47 30.48 -5.49
N TRP A 52 17.46 30.45 -6.82
CA TRP A 52 16.84 31.49 -7.66
C TRP A 52 15.32 31.54 -7.49
N ARG A 53 14.67 30.39 -7.32
CA ARG A 53 13.23 30.32 -7.05
C ARG A 53 12.89 30.90 -5.67
N GLU A 54 13.68 30.59 -4.64
CA GLU A 54 13.47 31.16 -3.30
C GLU A 54 13.82 32.66 -3.25
N LEU A 55 14.84 33.11 -4.00
CA LEU A 55 15.16 34.54 -4.17
C LEU A 55 14.06 35.30 -4.92
N GLY A 56 13.48 34.71 -5.97
CA GLY A 56 12.33 35.29 -6.68
C GLY A 56 11.11 35.45 -5.77
N ARG A 57 10.83 34.42 -4.94
CA ARG A 57 9.80 34.50 -3.89
C ARG A 57 10.08 35.58 -2.86
N ALA A 58 11.33 35.73 -2.42
CA ALA A 58 11.73 36.77 -1.47
C ALA A 58 11.69 38.19 -2.05
N ARG A 59 11.80 38.33 -3.38
CA ARG A 59 11.75 39.62 -4.10
C ARG A 59 10.33 40.09 -4.45
N GLY A 60 9.31 39.27 -4.22
CA GLY A 60 7.93 39.66 -4.49
C GLY A 60 7.61 39.89 -5.97
N GLU A 61 8.43 39.36 -6.90
CA GLU A 61 8.02 39.24 -8.31
C GLU A 61 6.79 38.32 -8.31
N THR A 62 5.62 38.79 -8.74
CA THR A 62 4.38 37.99 -8.80
C THR A 62 4.26 37.26 -10.12
N PRO A 63 4.71 35.99 -10.24
CA PRO A 63 4.05 35.06 -11.16
C PRO A 63 2.61 34.86 -10.64
N GLY A 64 1.68 34.51 -11.53
CA GLY A 64 0.27 34.31 -11.16
C GLY A 64 0.08 33.42 -9.92
N THR A 65 -1.01 33.63 -9.19
CA THR A 65 -1.36 32.82 -8.00
C THR A 65 -1.38 31.35 -8.38
N THR A 66 -0.56 30.53 -7.70
CA THR A 66 -0.50 29.09 -7.95
C THR A 66 -1.33 28.35 -6.91
N ILE A 67 -2.33 27.59 -7.36
CA ILE A 67 -3.18 26.72 -6.55
C ILE A 67 -2.68 25.28 -6.74
N THR A 68 -2.48 24.55 -5.63
CA THR A 68 -2.09 23.14 -5.68
C THR A 68 -3.31 22.24 -5.54
N VAL A 69 -3.49 21.34 -6.51
CA VAL A 69 -4.55 20.32 -6.49
C VAL A 69 -3.90 18.96 -6.33
N LEU A 70 -4.30 18.23 -5.29
CA LEU A 70 -3.90 16.85 -5.07
C LEU A 70 -5.11 15.95 -5.30
N HIS A 71 -4.99 14.97 -6.18
CA HIS A 71 -6.07 14.02 -6.47
C HIS A 71 -5.47 12.68 -6.93
N TRP A 72 -6.29 11.67 -7.18
CA TRP A 72 -5.85 10.40 -7.76
C TRP A 72 -6.68 10.04 -8.98
N SER A 73 -6.11 9.23 -9.87
CA SER A 73 -6.85 8.58 -10.95
C SER A 73 -7.06 7.13 -10.56
N GLY A 74 -8.29 6.65 -10.53
CA GLY A 74 -8.61 5.29 -10.09
C GLY A 74 -8.29 4.26 -11.18
N GLU A 75 -9.19 3.29 -11.35
CA GLU A 75 -9.15 2.34 -12.49
C GLU A 75 -9.37 3.02 -13.86
N GLY A 76 -9.71 4.32 -13.89
CA GLY A 76 -9.77 5.15 -15.10
C GLY A 76 -8.40 5.42 -15.75
N GLY A 77 -7.30 5.21 -15.02
CA GLY A 77 -5.94 5.22 -15.58
C GLY A 77 -5.56 6.52 -16.32
N PRO A 78 -4.72 6.42 -17.38
CA PRO A 78 -4.27 7.59 -18.16
C PRO A 78 -5.41 8.39 -18.82
N GLU A 79 -6.55 7.76 -19.10
CA GLU A 79 -7.69 8.43 -19.75
C GLU A 79 -8.36 9.43 -18.79
N GLU A 80 -8.52 9.06 -17.50
CA GLU A 80 -8.95 10.00 -16.45
C GLU A 80 -7.94 11.14 -16.27
N ASP A 81 -6.64 10.83 -16.36
CA ASP A 81 -5.58 11.83 -16.26
C ASP A 81 -5.70 12.91 -17.34
N ASP A 82 -5.90 12.51 -18.59
CA ASP A 82 -6.01 13.41 -19.74
C ASP A 82 -7.26 14.31 -19.65
N ILE A 83 -8.38 13.78 -19.16
CA ILE A 83 -9.61 14.56 -18.95
C ILE A 83 -9.40 15.62 -17.87
N VAL A 84 -8.79 15.26 -16.75
CA VAL A 84 -8.52 16.23 -15.68
C VAL A 84 -7.51 17.27 -16.14
N GLU A 85 -6.40 16.84 -16.76
CA GLU A 85 -5.34 17.72 -17.26
C GLU A 85 -5.88 18.74 -18.29
N SER A 86 -6.70 18.27 -19.25
CA SER A 86 -7.33 19.17 -20.24
C SER A 86 -8.30 20.15 -19.59
N SER A 87 -9.09 19.70 -18.60
CA SER A 87 -9.98 20.58 -17.83
C SER A 87 -9.21 21.65 -17.06
N LEU A 88 -8.08 21.29 -16.44
CA LEU A 88 -7.22 22.24 -15.73
C LEU A 88 -6.58 23.28 -16.67
N ARG A 89 -6.12 22.86 -17.86
CA ARG A 89 -5.60 23.81 -18.85
C ARG A 89 -6.66 24.79 -19.35
N ALA A 90 -7.89 24.30 -19.55
CA ALA A 90 -9.01 25.15 -19.91
C ALA A 90 -9.37 26.12 -18.79
N PHE A 91 -9.29 25.70 -17.53
CA PHE A 91 -9.45 26.57 -16.37
C PHE A 91 -8.40 27.68 -16.31
N GLU A 92 -7.12 27.35 -16.50
CA GLU A 92 -6.02 28.34 -16.54
C GLU A 92 -6.21 29.34 -17.68
N ALA A 93 -6.61 28.87 -18.87
CA ALA A 93 -6.90 29.73 -20.00
C ALA A 93 -8.07 30.69 -19.73
N ALA A 94 -9.09 30.23 -19.01
CA ALA A 94 -10.25 31.04 -18.62
C ALA A 94 -9.97 32.00 -17.45
N ASN A 95 -8.88 31.78 -16.70
CA ASN A 95 -8.50 32.59 -15.53
C ASN A 95 -7.06 33.10 -15.65
N PRO A 96 -6.79 34.10 -16.53
CA PRO A 96 -5.45 34.65 -16.69
C PRO A 96 -4.90 35.16 -15.36
N GLY A 97 -3.79 34.59 -14.90
CA GLY A 97 -3.17 34.91 -13.60
C GLY A 97 -3.36 33.85 -12.52
N LEU A 98 -4.12 32.78 -12.77
CA LEU A 98 -4.13 31.56 -11.97
C LEU A 98 -3.33 30.45 -12.65
N HIS A 99 -2.53 29.74 -11.86
CA HIS A 99 -1.82 28.54 -12.28
C HIS A 99 -2.20 27.36 -11.39
N VAL A 100 -2.39 26.18 -11.97
CA VAL A 100 -2.78 24.98 -11.24
C VAL A 100 -1.62 24.00 -11.21
N LYS A 101 -1.06 23.78 -10.02
CA LYS A 101 -0.08 22.73 -9.78
C LYS A 101 -0.81 21.42 -9.45
N ARG A 102 -0.96 20.57 -10.45
CA ARG A 102 -1.52 19.22 -10.29
C ARG A 102 -0.51 18.27 -9.66
N ILE A 103 -0.95 17.50 -8.67
CA ILE A 103 -0.20 16.37 -8.10
C ILE A 103 -1.12 15.14 -8.17
N ASN A 104 -0.67 14.10 -8.87
CA ASN A 104 -1.37 12.82 -8.94
C ASN A 104 -0.41 11.66 -8.63
N PRO A 105 -0.56 11.00 -7.47
CA PRO A 105 0.25 9.84 -7.10
C PRO A 105 -0.15 8.53 -7.81
N GLY A 106 -1.29 8.49 -8.51
CA GLY A 106 -1.75 7.36 -9.32
C GLY A 106 -2.72 6.41 -8.64
N ASP A 107 -2.76 6.33 -7.30
CA ASP A 107 -3.71 5.51 -6.55
C ASP A 107 -4.10 6.16 -5.21
N ALA A 108 -5.21 5.72 -4.62
CA ALA A 108 -5.77 6.29 -3.38
C ALA A 108 -4.85 6.11 -2.15
N GLY A 109 -4.11 4.99 -2.03
CA GLY A 109 -3.23 4.72 -0.90
C GLY A 109 -1.99 5.62 -0.91
N SER A 110 -1.33 5.70 -2.07
CA SER A 110 -0.23 6.64 -2.31
C SER A 110 -0.69 8.09 -2.14
N PHE A 111 -1.93 8.39 -2.55
CA PHE A 111 -2.57 9.69 -2.36
C PHE A 111 -2.66 10.08 -0.88
N TYR A 112 -3.24 9.25 -0.02
CA TYR A 112 -3.41 9.60 1.39
C TYR A 112 -2.06 9.74 2.10
N THR A 113 -1.07 8.90 1.76
CA THR A 113 0.31 9.04 2.26
C THR A 113 0.91 10.40 1.86
N LYS A 114 0.71 10.81 0.60
CA LYS A 114 1.22 12.09 0.09
C LYS A 114 0.51 13.27 0.74
N LEU A 115 -0.82 13.22 0.84
CA LEU A 115 -1.64 14.24 1.48
C LEU A 115 -1.23 14.44 2.94
N GLN A 116 -1.08 13.34 3.69
CA GLN A 116 -0.62 13.37 5.08
C GLN A 116 0.76 14.02 5.20
N THR A 117 1.71 13.64 4.34
CA THR A 117 3.05 14.21 4.36
C THR A 117 3.04 15.73 4.10
N MET A 118 2.23 16.18 3.13
CA MET A 118 2.11 17.61 2.80
C MET A 118 1.44 18.42 3.92
N MET A 119 0.37 17.87 4.52
CA MET A 119 -0.32 18.46 5.67
C MET A 119 0.61 18.59 6.89
N ALA A 120 1.35 17.52 7.22
CA ALA A 120 2.31 17.52 8.32
C ALA A 120 3.46 18.51 8.12
N ALA A 121 3.89 18.71 6.86
CA ALA A 121 4.94 19.65 6.49
C ALA A 121 4.51 21.13 6.59
N GLY A 122 3.21 21.41 6.80
CA GLY A 122 2.67 22.78 6.78
C GLY A 122 2.58 23.39 5.38
N GLU A 123 2.65 22.57 4.34
CA GLU A 123 2.44 22.96 2.93
C GLU A 123 1.33 22.11 2.30
N PRO A 124 0.09 22.17 2.82
CA PRO A 124 -0.99 21.35 2.30
C PRO A 124 -1.40 21.79 0.90
N PRO A 125 -1.97 20.88 0.08
CA PRO A 125 -2.61 21.27 -1.16
C PRO A 125 -3.78 22.21 -0.86
N ASP A 126 -4.10 23.12 -1.78
CA ASP A 126 -5.24 24.02 -1.65
C ASP A 126 -6.56 23.27 -1.82
N ILE A 127 -6.59 22.33 -2.77
CA ILE A 127 -7.73 21.44 -3.05
C ILE A 127 -7.27 19.99 -3.02
N PHE A 128 -8.05 19.10 -2.43
CA PHE A 128 -7.75 17.68 -2.42
C PHE A 128 -8.99 16.79 -2.37
N TYR A 129 -8.82 15.54 -2.77
CA TYR A 129 -9.85 14.51 -2.62
C TYR A 129 -10.00 14.01 -1.18
N VAL A 130 -11.25 13.78 -0.78
CA VAL A 130 -11.58 13.09 0.48
C VAL A 130 -12.76 12.16 0.23
N GLY A 131 -12.61 10.87 0.55
CA GLY A 131 -13.73 9.92 0.55
C GLY A 131 -14.71 10.22 1.69
N ASN A 132 -16.00 9.92 1.48
CA ASN A 132 -17.04 10.19 2.49
C ASN A 132 -16.77 9.50 3.84
N GLU A 133 -16.06 8.37 3.84
CA GLU A 133 -15.62 7.64 5.03
C GLU A 133 -14.58 8.39 5.89
N ARG A 134 -13.86 9.35 5.30
CA ARG A 134 -12.81 10.11 6.00
C ARG A 134 -13.25 11.50 6.44
N ILE A 135 -14.42 11.98 6.00
CA ILE A 135 -14.94 13.31 6.36
C ILE A 135 -14.99 13.53 7.88
N PRO A 136 -15.56 12.63 8.70
CA PRO A 136 -15.59 12.81 10.15
C PRO A 136 -14.19 12.96 10.76
N SER A 137 -13.22 12.19 10.27
CA SER A 137 -11.83 12.21 10.75
C SER A 137 -11.12 13.52 10.39
N PHE A 138 -11.24 13.96 9.14
CA PHE A 138 -10.58 15.17 8.64
C PHE A 138 -11.21 16.44 9.22
N ALA A 139 -12.54 16.46 9.39
CA ALA A 139 -13.27 17.58 9.97
C ALA A 139 -12.92 17.73 11.46
N ALA A 140 -12.91 16.63 12.21
CA ALA A 140 -12.52 16.63 13.63
C ALA A 140 -11.06 17.08 13.85
N LEU A 141 -10.20 16.94 12.83
CA LEU A 141 -8.81 17.40 12.86
C LEU A 141 -8.63 18.85 12.36
N GLY A 142 -9.70 19.52 11.93
CA GLY A 142 -9.63 20.90 11.43
C GLY A 142 -8.80 21.05 10.14
N LEU A 143 -8.73 20.00 9.31
CA LEU A 143 -7.90 19.99 8.10
C LEU A 143 -8.61 20.60 6.88
N MET A 144 -9.93 20.70 6.93
CA MET A 144 -10.77 21.13 5.82
C MET A 144 -11.42 22.49 6.13
N GLU A 145 -11.66 23.27 5.08
CA GLU A 145 -12.41 24.52 5.14
C GLU A 145 -13.93 24.22 5.09
N PRO A 146 -14.74 24.81 5.99
CA PRO A 146 -16.20 24.81 5.86
C PRO A 146 -16.64 25.49 4.56
N LEU A 147 -17.47 24.82 3.76
CA LEU A 147 -17.86 25.29 2.44
C LEU A 147 -19.17 26.08 2.43
N ASP A 148 -19.91 26.14 3.54
CA ASP A 148 -21.24 26.76 3.60
C ASP A 148 -21.21 28.23 3.14
N ARG A 149 -20.19 29.01 3.53
CA ARG A 149 -20.04 30.43 3.08
C ARG A 149 -19.98 30.58 1.57
N PHE A 150 -19.34 29.63 0.88
CA PHE A 150 -19.15 29.67 -0.56
C PHE A 150 -20.43 29.26 -1.28
N VAL A 151 -21.06 28.20 -0.78
CA VAL A 151 -22.33 27.69 -1.28
C VAL A 151 -23.44 28.73 -1.14
N GLU A 152 -23.51 29.42 -0.01
CA GLU A 152 -24.50 30.49 0.23
C GLU A 152 -24.31 31.65 -0.77
N ALA A 153 -23.06 32.08 -0.98
CA ALA A 153 -22.73 33.12 -1.96
C ALA A 153 -23.09 32.71 -3.39
N ASP A 154 -22.75 31.48 -3.79
CA ASP A 154 -23.08 30.96 -5.11
C ASP A 154 -24.60 30.77 -5.28
N THR A 155 -25.30 30.34 -4.24
CA THR A 155 -26.77 30.18 -4.25
C THR A 155 -27.47 31.51 -4.48
N ALA A 156 -26.98 32.59 -3.85
CA ALA A 156 -27.50 33.95 -4.05
C ALA A 156 -27.11 34.58 -5.41
N SER A 157 -26.03 34.10 -6.04
CA SER A 157 -25.51 34.66 -7.29
C SER A 157 -26.36 34.27 -8.52
N THR A 158 -26.59 35.21 -9.44
CA THR A 158 -27.17 34.93 -10.76
C THR A 158 -26.11 34.83 -11.87
N ALA A 159 -24.82 34.88 -11.51
CA ALA A 159 -23.74 34.82 -12.47
C ALA A 159 -23.67 33.44 -13.16
N PRO A 160 -23.36 33.40 -14.48
CA PRO A 160 -23.09 32.15 -15.18
C PRO A 160 -21.95 31.37 -14.49
N GLY A 161 -22.15 30.06 -14.25
CA GLY A 161 -21.15 29.20 -13.61
C GLY A 161 -21.13 29.24 -12.07
N ALA A 162 -22.15 29.79 -11.42
CA ALA A 162 -22.38 29.57 -9.99
C ALA A 162 -22.82 28.11 -9.74
N LEU A 163 -22.24 27.46 -8.74
CA LEU A 163 -22.59 26.11 -8.32
C LEU A 163 -23.86 26.16 -7.48
N LYS A 164 -24.97 25.64 -8.01
CA LYS A 164 -26.19 25.45 -7.23
C LYS A 164 -26.19 24.05 -6.64
N ILE A 165 -26.15 23.94 -5.31
CA ILE A 165 -26.27 22.64 -4.63
C ILE A 165 -27.57 21.93 -4.98
N ALA A 166 -28.63 22.69 -5.26
CA ALA A 166 -29.89 22.15 -5.77
C ALA A 166 -29.75 21.43 -7.12
N ASP A 167 -28.71 21.67 -7.93
CA ASP A 167 -28.50 20.95 -9.18
C ASP A 167 -27.83 19.58 -8.97
N LEU A 168 -27.34 19.32 -7.76
CA LEU A 168 -26.73 18.06 -7.36
C LEU A 168 -27.76 17.14 -6.67
N TYR A 169 -27.43 15.86 -6.55
CA TYR A 169 -28.25 14.93 -5.74
C TYR A 169 -28.06 15.20 -4.25
N PRO A 170 -29.15 15.38 -3.46
CA PRO A 170 -29.04 15.77 -2.06
C PRO A 170 -28.33 14.71 -1.22
N GLN A 171 -28.64 13.42 -1.41
CA GLN A 171 -27.98 12.32 -0.69
C GLN A 171 -26.47 12.27 -0.92
N VAL A 172 -26.02 12.71 -2.10
CA VAL A 172 -24.59 12.72 -2.47
C VAL A 172 -23.88 13.91 -1.86
N VAL A 173 -24.55 15.06 -1.76
CA VAL A 173 -24.03 16.24 -1.05
C VAL A 173 -23.98 15.97 0.46
N ASP A 174 -25.02 15.35 1.01
CA ASP A 174 -25.11 15.01 2.43
C ASP A 174 -24.00 14.06 2.86
N ALA A 175 -23.47 13.22 1.95
CA ALA A 175 -22.31 12.38 2.21
C ALA A 175 -21.06 13.16 2.68
N PHE A 176 -21.00 14.47 2.40
CA PHE A 176 -19.91 15.37 2.79
C PHE A 176 -20.31 16.36 3.89
N ARG A 177 -21.47 16.17 4.52
CA ARG A 177 -21.89 16.92 5.70
C ARG A 177 -21.49 16.20 6.98
N TYR A 178 -20.98 16.96 7.94
CA TYR A 178 -20.69 16.45 9.28
C TYR A 178 -20.91 17.51 10.35
N ASP A 179 -21.70 17.18 11.38
CA ASP A 179 -22.10 18.08 12.46
C ASP A 179 -21.23 17.95 13.73
N GLY A 180 -20.17 17.12 13.67
CA GLY A 180 -19.34 16.79 14.82
C GLY A 180 -19.69 15.44 15.48
N LYS A 181 -20.80 14.80 15.08
CA LYS A 181 -21.26 13.51 15.61
C LYS A 181 -21.73 12.53 14.54
N VAL A 182 -22.48 13.00 13.55
CA VAL A 182 -23.16 12.17 12.54
C VAL A 182 -22.83 12.69 11.14
N ALA A 183 -22.36 11.79 10.25
CA ALA A 183 -22.21 12.09 8.83
C ALA A 183 -23.60 12.19 8.17
N GLY A 184 -23.76 13.08 7.19
CA GLY A 184 -25.08 13.38 6.59
C GLY A 184 -25.69 14.71 7.04
N HIS A 185 -25.18 15.33 8.11
CA HIS A 185 -25.80 16.49 8.75
C HIS A 185 -24.80 17.62 9.01
N GLY A 186 -25.29 18.85 9.16
CA GLY A 186 -24.47 20.00 9.54
C GLY A 186 -23.60 20.58 8.42
N THR A 187 -22.41 21.05 8.79
CA THR A 187 -21.46 21.77 7.92
C THR A 187 -21.05 20.95 6.71
N LEU A 188 -20.99 21.59 5.55
CA LEU A 188 -20.52 20.97 4.31
C LEU A 188 -18.98 21.10 4.20
N TRP A 189 -18.29 19.97 4.03
CA TRP A 189 -16.81 19.92 4.01
C TRP A 189 -16.22 19.59 2.63
N GLY A 190 -17.07 19.29 1.65
CA GLY A 190 -16.64 18.89 0.32
C GLY A 190 -17.78 19.00 -0.71
N ILE A 191 -17.42 19.20 -1.98
CA ILE A 191 -18.37 19.12 -3.09
C ILE A 191 -18.15 17.78 -3.80
N PRO A 192 -19.20 16.95 -4.01
CA PRO A 192 -19.05 15.65 -4.66
C PRO A 192 -18.48 15.78 -6.08
N LYS A 193 -17.35 15.11 -6.33
CA LYS A 193 -16.75 14.98 -7.66
C LYS A 193 -17.66 14.15 -8.57
N ASP A 194 -17.97 12.95 -8.11
CA ASP A 194 -18.79 11.93 -8.74
C ASP A 194 -19.34 11.00 -7.63
N PHE A 195 -20.15 10.02 -7.99
CA PHE A 195 -20.57 8.99 -7.04
C PHE A 195 -20.95 7.69 -7.74
N THR A 196 -21.29 6.67 -6.95
CA THR A 196 -21.88 5.44 -7.47
C THR A 196 -22.83 4.81 -6.46
N THR A 197 -23.81 4.09 -6.98
CA THR A 197 -24.62 3.11 -6.25
C THR A 197 -24.10 1.71 -6.57
N VAL A 198 -24.39 0.73 -5.72
CA VAL A 198 -23.84 -0.63 -5.89
C VAL A 198 -24.87 -1.59 -6.46
N GLY A 199 -24.37 -2.63 -7.14
CA GLY A 199 -25.17 -3.71 -7.71
C GLY A 199 -24.27 -4.83 -8.22
N PHE A 200 -24.81 -5.69 -9.08
CA PHE A 200 -24.09 -6.86 -9.61
C PHE A 200 -23.89 -6.75 -11.12
N TYR A 201 -22.69 -7.03 -11.59
CA TYR A 201 -22.41 -7.27 -12.99
C TYR A 201 -22.69 -8.73 -13.30
N TYR A 202 -23.36 -9.03 -14.41
CA TYR A 202 -23.81 -10.40 -14.69
C TYR A 202 -23.52 -10.82 -16.13
N ASN A 203 -23.18 -12.11 -16.29
CA ASN A 203 -22.86 -12.73 -17.57
C ASN A 203 -24.15 -13.27 -18.22
N LYS A 204 -24.64 -12.59 -19.26
CA LYS A 204 -25.89 -12.93 -19.97
C LYS A 204 -25.83 -14.31 -20.62
N ASP A 205 -24.64 -14.79 -20.98
CA ASP A 205 -24.45 -16.09 -21.63
C ASP A 205 -24.64 -17.22 -20.62
N LEU A 206 -24.13 -17.06 -19.40
CA LEU A 206 -24.32 -18.03 -18.32
C LEU A 206 -25.77 -18.08 -17.83
N PHE A 207 -26.46 -16.94 -17.79
CA PHE A 207 -27.91 -16.91 -17.50
C PHE A 207 -28.71 -17.72 -18.53
N ARG A 208 -28.42 -17.52 -19.83
CA ARG A 208 -29.04 -18.29 -20.91
C ARG A 208 -28.71 -19.78 -20.81
N LYS A 209 -27.45 -20.11 -20.50
CA LYS A 209 -27.00 -21.50 -20.34
C LYS A 209 -27.67 -22.21 -19.16
N ALA A 210 -27.87 -21.51 -18.05
CA ALA A 210 -28.56 -22.05 -16.87
C ALA A 210 -30.09 -22.02 -16.98
N GLY A 211 -30.65 -21.43 -18.06
CA GLY A 211 -32.09 -21.34 -18.27
C GLY A 211 -32.82 -20.42 -17.29
N VAL A 212 -32.11 -19.44 -16.71
CA VAL A 212 -32.66 -18.50 -15.72
C VAL A 212 -32.94 -17.13 -16.34
N PRO A 213 -34.01 -16.44 -15.91
CA PRO A 213 -34.35 -15.11 -16.43
C PRO A 213 -33.29 -14.08 -16.04
N LEU A 214 -33.08 -13.07 -16.90
CA LEU A 214 -32.18 -11.95 -16.57
C LEU A 214 -32.73 -11.13 -15.38
N PRO A 215 -31.87 -10.48 -14.59
CA PRO A 215 -32.29 -9.74 -13.40
C PRO A 215 -33.27 -8.61 -13.73
N LYS A 216 -34.29 -8.45 -12.89
CA LYS A 216 -35.28 -7.35 -12.98
C LYS A 216 -34.93 -6.24 -11.99
N ALA A 217 -35.49 -5.04 -12.19
CA ALA A 217 -35.27 -3.90 -11.29
C ALA A 217 -35.74 -4.10 -9.84
N ASP A 218 -36.58 -5.11 -9.58
CA ASP A 218 -37.18 -5.40 -8.27
C ASP A 218 -36.87 -6.80 -7.74
N TRP A 219 -35.89 -7.49 -8.33
CA TRP A 219 -35.43 -8.80 -7.90
C TRP A 219 -34.94 -8.81 -6.44
N THR A 220 -35.08 -9.97 -5.82
CA THR A 220 -34.86 -10.19 -4.38
C THR A 220 -33.59 -10.98 -4.12
N TRP A 221 -33.15 -11.01 -2.86
CA TRP A 221 -32.08 -11.92 -2.44
C TRP A 221 -32.39 -13.40 -2.70
N ASP A 222 -33.67 -13.78 -2.70
CA ASP A 222 -34.11 -15.14 -3.04
C ASP A 222 -33.94 -15.42 -4.54
N ASP A 223 -34.29 -14.44 -5.40
CA ASP A 223 -34.04 -14.54 -6.84
C ASP A 223 -32.53 -14.61 -7.15
N PHE A 224 -31.74 -13.78 -6.46
CA PHE A 224 -30.28 -13.77 -6.58
C PHE A 224 -29.67 -15.13 -6.27
N ILE A 225 -29.99 -15.72 -5.10
CA ILE A 225 -29.38 -16.99 -4.71
C ILE A 225 -29.92 -18.16 -5.54
N ALA A 226 -31.20 -18.15 -5.93
CA ALA A 226 -31.75 -19.16 -6.84
C ALA A 226 -31.04 -19.14 -8.20
N THR A 227 -30.77 -17.96 -8.73
CA THR A 227 -30.00 -17.74 -9.95
C THR A 227 -28.55 -18.22 -9.79
N ALA A 228 -27.90 -17.86 -8.69
CA ALA A 228 -26.52 -18.28 -8.41
C ALA A 228 -26.40 -19.81 -8.33
N ARG A 229 -27.32 -20.49 -7.64
CA ARG A 229 -27.38 -21.96 -7.59
C ARG A 229 -27.58 -22.60 -8.96
N ALA A 230 -28.48 -22.06 -9.78
CA ALA A 230 -28.73 -22.58 -11.12
C ALA A 230 -27.50 -22.47 -12.03
N ILE A 231 -26.78 -21.35 -11.95
CA ILE A 231 -25.53 -21.15 -12.70
C ILE A 231 -24.42 -22.07 -12.16
N GLY A 232 -24.26 -22.17 -10.83
CA GLY A 232 -23.26 -23.05 -10.20
C GLY A 232 -23.48 -24.54 -10.51
N ALA A 233 -24.74 -24.95 -10.74
CA ALA A 233 -25.07 -26.31 -11.17
C ALA A 233 -24.74 -26.58 -12.65
N ALA A 234 -24.60 -25.54 -13.48
CA ALA A 234 -24.25 -25.69 -14.88
C ALA A 234 -22.77 -26.04 -15.07
N LYS A 235 -22.47 -26.76 -16.16
CA LYS A 235 -21.12 -27.22 -16.51
C LYS A 235 -20.67 -26.68 -17.85
N ASP A 236 -19.38 -26.44 -18.01
CA ASP A 236 -18.76 -26.18 -19.30
C ASP A 236 -18.65 -27.45 -20.16
N ASP A 237 -18.13 -27.31 -21.38
CA ASP A 237 -18.02 -28.42 -22.32
C ASP A 237 -16.95 -29.45 -21.89
N ALA A 238 -16.06 -29.07 -20.98
CA ALA A 238 -15.08 -29.96 -20.34
C ALA A 238 -15.66 -30.68 -19.10
N GLY A 239 -16.89 -30.37 -18.70
CA GLY A 239 -17.56 -30.96 -17.54
C GLY A 239 -17.28 -30.24 -16.21
N GLU A 240 -16.60 -29.10 -16.24
CA GLU A 240 -16.27 -28.31 -15.06
C GLU A 240 -17.40 -27.36 -14.67
N HIS A 241 -17.62 -27.19 -13.36
CA HIS A 241 -18.66 -26.30 -12.86
C HIS A 241 -18.31 -24.81 -13.06
N PHE A 242 -19.34 -24.00 -13.31
CA PHE A 242 -19.26 -22.54 -13.15
C PHE A 242 -19.45 -22.15 -11.69
N THR A 243 -19.21 -20.88 -11.38
CA THR A 243 -19.56 -20.31 -10.07
C THR A 243 -20.73 -19.35 -10.23
N GLY A 244 -21.74 -19.48 -9.37
CA GLY A 244 -22.95 -18.67 -9.41
C GLY A 244 -22.69 -17.18 -9.28
N ALA A 245 -22.06 -16.76 -8.18
CA ALA A 245 -21.71 -15.35 -7.96
C ALA A 245 -20.47 -15.12 -7.09
N GLU A 246 -19.79 -13.99 -7.26
CA GLU A 246 -18.91 -13.39 -6.25
C GLU A 246 -19.70 -12.38 -5.42
N PHE A 247 -19.60 -12.48 -4.09
CA PHE A 247 -20.18 -11.52 -3.15
C PHE A 247 -19.10 -10.75 -2.36
N VAL A 248 -18.81 -9.51 -2.71
CA VAL A 248 -17.78 -8.71 -2.03
C VAL A 248 -18.21 -8.35 -0.60
N THR A 249 -17.38 -8.69 0.39
CA THR A 249 -17.65 -8.51 1.83
C THR A 249 -16.93 -7.31 2.45
N TRP A 250 -16.65 -6.24 1.69
CA TRP A 250 -16.10 -5.02 2.28
C TRP A 250 -17.07 -4.45 3.34
N PRO A 251 -16.58 -3.75 4.38
CA PRO A 251 -17.44 -3.16 5.41
C PRO A 251 -18.63 -2.37 4.85
N ALA A 252 -18.41 -1.54 3.83
CA ALA A 252 -19.47 -0.81 3.15
C ALA A 252 -20.49 -1.72 2.44
N MET A 253 -20.03 -2.82 1.80
CA MET A 253 -20.89 -3.77 1.10
C MET A 253 -21.74 -4.62 2.04
N VAL A 254 -21.15 -5.05 3.17
CA VAL A 254 -21.91 -5.76 4.21
C VAL A 254 -22.98 -4.85 4.81
N ARG A 255 -22.67 -3.57 5.02
CA ARG A 255 -23.67 -2.59 5.47
C ARG A 255 -24.75 -2.33 4.41
N ALA A 256 -24.39 -2.26 3.13
CA ALA A 256 -25.37 -2.17 2.04
C ALA A 256 -26.35 -3.35 2.06
N TYR A 257 -25.84 -4.57 2.23
CA TYR A 257 -26.65 -5.78 2.40
C TYR A 257 -27.59 -5.68 3.61
N LEU A 258 -27.07 -5.33 4.78
CA LEU A 258 -27.88 -5.16 5.99
C LEU A 258 -28.95 -4.08 5.85
N PHE A 259 -28.67 -2.98 5.14
CA PHE A 259 -29.68 -1.95 4.89
C PHE A 259 -30.86 -2.45 4.09
N THR A 260 -30.67 -3.43 3.20
CA THR A 260 -31.80 -4.06 2.47
C THR A 260 -32.69 -4.90 3.39
N GLU A 261 -32.21 -5.23 4.60
CA GLU A 261 -32.95 -5.93 5.66
C GLU A 261 -33.43 -4.96 6.76
N GLY A 262 -33.33 -3.64 6.52
CA GLY A 262 -33.68 -2.62 7.51
C GLY A 262 -32.79 -2.67 8.76
N ARG A 263 -31.52 -3.04 8.60
CA ARG A 263 -30.51 -3.18 9.67
C ARG A 263 -29.22 -2.44 9.33
N ASP A 264 -28.40 -2.20 10.35
CA ASP A 264 -27.04 -1.68 10.22
C ASP A 264 -26.15 -2.29 11.33
N VAL A 265 -24.84 -2.10 11.20
CA VAL A 265 -23.85 -2.55 12.19
C VAL A 265 -23.83 -1.68 13.44
N VAL A 266 -24.35 -0.45 13.37
CA VAL A 266 -24.42 0.54 14.46
C VAL A 266 -25.81 1.14 14.55
N GLY A 267 -26.22 1.47 15.76
CA GLY A 267 -27.46 2.19 16.06
C GLY A 267 -27.32 3.69 15.81
N ALA A 268 -27.90 4.50 16.69
CA ALA A 268 -27.85 5.96 16.55
C ALA A 268 -26.43 6.55 16.73
N THR A 269 -25.55 5.84 17.43
CA THR A 269 -24.18 6.27 17.72
C THR A 269 -23.23 5.08 17.62
N PHE A 270 -21.93 5.35 17.51
CA PHE A 270 -20.89 4.31 17.58
C PHE A 270 -20.65 3.76 18.99
N ASP A 271 -21.46 4.18 19.98
CA ASP A 271 -21.56 3.58 21.31
C ASP A 271 -22.52 2.39 21.36
N ASP A 272 -23.46 2.35 20.42
CA ASP A 272 -24.49 1.33 20.31
C ASP A 272 -24.22 0.47 19.08
N VAL A 273 -23.48 -0.62 19.25
CA VAL A 273 -23.24 -1.57 18.16
C VAL A 273 -24.44 -2.50 18.08
N THR A 274 -25.13 -2.52 16.93
CA THR A 274 -26.39 -3.27 16.73
C THR A 274 -26.22 -4.49 15.84
N ILE A 275 -25.00 -4.81 15.42
CA ILE A 275 -24.71 -5.96 14.55
C ILE A 275 -25.13 -7.29 15.17
N THR A 276 -25.22 -7.37 16.51
CA THR A 276 -25.68 -8.53 17.28
C THR A 276 -27.21 -8.66 17.33
N ASP A 277 -27.97 -7.73 16.76
CA ASP A 277 -29.42 -7.86 16.62
C ASP A 277 -29.77 -9.20 15.93
N PRO A 278 -30.74 -9.99 16.43
CA PRO A 278 -31.05 -11.29 15.87
C PRO A 278 -31.37 -11.28 14.37
N LYS A 279 -31.96 -10.21 13.82
CA LYS A 279 -32.24 -10.14 12.38
C LYS A 279 -30.99 -9.79 11.58
N ALA A 280 -30.14 -8.89 12.10
CA ALA A 280 -28.85 -8.59 11.47
C ALA A 280 -27.97 -9.86 11.44
N MET A 281 -27.86 -10.57 12.56
CA MET A 281 -27.15 -11.85 12.63
C MET A 281 -27.73 -12.91 11.70
N ALA A 282 -29.06 -13.03 11.60
CA ALA A 282 -29.67 -13.98 10.67
C ALA A 282 -29.35 -13.66 9.21
N ALA A 283 -29.32 -12.37 8.82
CA ALA A 283 -28.92 -11.97 7.48
C ALA A 283 -27.44 -12.30 7.22
N LEU A 284 -26.54 -11.98 8.15
CA LEU A 284 -25.13 -12.29 8.00
C LEU A 284 -24.86 -13.80 7.96
N GLU A 285 -25.57 -14.59 8.77
CA GLU A 285 -25.45 -16.05 8.77
C GLU A 285 -25.98 -16.65 7.46
N ARG A 286 -27.04 -16.09 6.89
CA ARG A 286 -27.53 -16.45 5.56
C ARG A 286 -26.46 -16.19 4.49
N LEU A 287 -25.79 -15.04 4.52
CA LEU A 287 -24.68 -14.73 3.62
C LEU A 287 -23.49 -15.69 3.81
N ARG A 288 -23.16 -16.03 5.06
CA ARG A 288 -22.13 -17.03 5.38
C ARG A 288 -22.48 -18.40 4.79
N ALA A 289 -23.71 -18.86 4.99
CA ALA A 289 -24.19 -20.16 4.52
C ALA A 289 -24.13 -20.25 2.98
N TRP A 290 -24.57 -19.22 2.26
CA TRP A 290 -24.45 -19.17 0.79
C TRP A 290 -23.01 -19.34 0.27
N ARG A 291 -22.02 -18.91 1.06
CA ARG A 291 -20.60 -19.00 0.67
C ARG A 291 -19.93 -20.29 1.09
N HIS A 292 -20.28 -20.83 2.26
CA HIS A 292 -19.53 -21.93 2.88
C HIS A 292 -20.28 -23.26 2.90
N ASP A 293 -21.61 -23.23 2.87
CA ASP A 293 -22.44 -24.45 2.99
C ASP A 293 -23.00 -24.89 1.63
N GLU A 294 -22.92 -24.04 0.61
CA GLU A 294 -23.43 -24.30 -0.73
C GLU A 294 -22.30 -24.32 -1.76
N GLU A 295 -22.05 -25.49 -2.35
CA GLU A 295 -21.03 -25.63 -3.39
C GLU A 295 -21.41 -24.84 -4.65
N HIS A 296 -20.44 -24.12 -5.20
CA HIS A 296 -20.56 -23.34 -6.45
C HIS A 296 -21.62 -22.23 -6.46
N ALA A 297 -22.38 -22.01 -5.38
CA ALA A 297 -23.35 -20.93 -5.30
C ALA A 297 -22.64 -19.57 -5.26
N LEU A 298 -21.75 -19.39 -4.29
CA LEU A 298 -20.82 -18.26 -4.28
C LEU A 298 -19.38 -18.73 -4.52
N THR A 299 -18.54 -17.80 -4.97
CA THR A 299 -17.10 -18.01 -4.96
C THR A 299 -16.66 -18.40 -3.57
N SER A 300 -15.80 -19.40 -3.49
CA SER A 300 -15.17 -19.70 -2.22
C SER A 300 -14.29 -18.50 -1.84
N GLY A 301 -14.36 -18.02 -0.59
CA GLY A 301 -13.47 -16.94 -0.13
C GLY A 301 -11.98 -17.34 -0.02
N ARG A 302 -11.62 -18.44 -0.69
CA ARG A 302 -10.43 -19.26 -0.57
C ARG A 302 -9.34 -18.87 -1.58
N SER A 303 -9.71 -18.29 -2.73
CA SER A 303 -8.78 -17.67 -3.68
C SER A 303 -8.92 -16.14 -3.64
N LYS A 304 -7.92 -15.44 -3.08
CA LYS A 304 -7.89 -13.96 -2.96
C LYS A 304 -7.11 -13.27 -4.10
N ILE A 305 -6.84 -13.97 -5.19
CA ILE A 305 -5.83 -13.52 -6.15
C ILE A 305 -6.35 -12.56 -7.19
N ALA A 306 -7.64 -12.60 -7.45
CA ALA A 306 -8.37 -11.54 -8.12
C ALA A 306 -9.07 -10.66 -7.07
N THR A 307 -9.10 -9.34 -7.28
CA THR A 307 -10.14 -8.51 -6.65
C THR A 307 -11.51 -9.12 -6.98
N GLY A 308 -12.53 -8.92 -6.15
CA GLY A 308 -13.88 -9.44 -6.44
C GLY A 308 -14.42 -8.97 -7.80
N SER A 309 -13.86 -7.89 -8.36
CA SER A 309 -14.10 -7.46 -9.74
C SER A 309 -13.36 -8.29 -10.79
N ALA A 310 -12.10 -8.66 -10.59
CA ALA A 310 -11.31 -9.35 -11.62
C ALA A 310 -11.77 -10.78 -11.92
N VAL A 311 -12.45 -11.47 -10.98
CA VAL A 311 -12.97 -12.83 -11.22
C VAL A 311 -14.05 -12.87 -12.30
N PHE A 312 -14.78 -11.78 -12.51
CA PHE A 312 -15.83 -11.70 -13.52
C PHE A 312 -15.26 -11.80 -14.93
N SER A 313 -14.12 -11.14 -15.19
CA SER A 313 -13.43 -11.12 -16.48
C SER A 313 -12.99 -12.50 -16.98
N THR A 314 -12.94 -13.51 -16.09
CA THR A 314 -12.66 -14.91 -16.46
C THR A 314 -13.77 -15.56 -17.28
N GLY A 315 -15.00 -15.01 -17.23
CA GLY A 315 -16.19 -15.62 -17.84
C GLY A 315 -16.70 -16.86 -17.11
N ARG A 316 -16.10 -17.25 -15.97
CA ARG A 316 -16.51 -18.42 -15.19
C ARG A 316 -17.48 -18.12 -14.04
N VAL A 317 -17.70 -16.84 -13.74
CA VAL A 317 -18.58 -16.37 -12.66
C VAL A 317 -19.84 -15.76 -13.26
N GLY A 318 -21.02 -16.20 -12.81
CA GLY A 318 -22.31 -15.73 -13.30
C GLY A 318 -22.61 -14.28 -12.96
N MET A 319 -22.32 -13.87 -11.72
CA MET A 319 -22.54 -12.51 -11.21
C MET A 319 -21.37 -12.06 -10.32
N ALA A 320 -20.97 -10.79 -10.37
CA ALA A 320 -19.96 -10.24 -9.48
C ALA A 320 -20.44 -8.91 -8.88
N GLY A 321 -20.43 -8.83 -7.55
CA GLY A 321 -20.95 -7.68 -6.81
C GLY A 321 -21.01 -7.96 -5.31
N PRO A 322 -21.70 -7.16 -4.51
CA PRO A 322 -22.06 -5.80 -4.86
C PRO A 322 -20.81 -4.92 -4.90
N PHE A 323 -20.65 -4.12 -5.94
CA PHE A 323 -19.69 -3.01 -5.99
C PHE A 323 -20.17 -1.97 -7.01
N GLY A 324 -19.48 -0.84 -7.05
CA GLY A 324 -19.89 0.31 -7.85
C GLY A 324 -19.28 0.35 -9.25
N ARG A 325 -19.53 1.46 -9.94
CA ARG A 325 -19.29 1.65 -11.36
C ARG A 325 -17.81 1.70 -11.79
N TRP A 326 -16.89 1.87 -10.84
CA TRP A 326 -15.46 2.10 -11.13
C TRP A 326 -14.80 1.02 -12.00
N VAL A 327 -15.37 -0.19 -12.05
CA VAL A 327 -14.89 -1.32 -12.88
C VAL A 327 -15.30 -1.26 -14.35
N VAL A 328 -16.29 -0.44 -14.71
CA VAL A 328 -16.89 -0.43 -16.06
C VAL A 328 -15.87 -0.16 -17.17
N PRO A 329 -14.90 0.77 -17.03
CA PRO A 329 -13.87 0.96 -18.05
C PRO A 329 -13.07 -0.31 -18.35
N GLU A 330 -12.78 -1.12 -17.33
CA GLU A 330 -12.13 -2.43 -17.51
C GLU A 330 -13.08 -3.42 -18.18
N TYR A 331 -14.32 -3.55 -17.69
CA TYR A 331 -15.28 -4.54 -18.20
C TYR A 331 -15.73 -4.26 -19.64
N ARG A 332 -15.71 -3.00 -20.09
CA ARG A 332 -15.94 -2.64 -21.51
C ARG A 332 -14.93 -3.30 -22.46
N ARG A 333 -13.79 -3.76 -21.95
CA ARG A 333 -12.77 -4.50 -22.72
C ARG A 333 -13.06 -6.00 -22.85
N ILE A 334 -14.06 -6.52 -22.13
CA ILE A 334 -14.47 -7.93 -22.22
C ILE A 334 -15.20 -8.15 -23.55
N GLN A 335 -14.60 -8.96 -24.42
CA GLN A 335 -15.18 -9.38 -25.70
C GLN A 335 -15.64 -10.86 -25.69
N ALA A 336 -15.25 -11.62 -24.66
CA ALA A 336 -15.44 -13.07 -24.62
C ALA A 336 -16.88 -13.52 -24.33
N PHE A 337 -17.70 -12.68 -23.70
CA PHE A 337 -19.09 -13.00 -23.34
C PHE A 337 -19.95 -11.73 -23.25
N ASP A 338 -21.27 -11.90 -23.36
CA ASP A 338 -22.22 -10.81 -23.16
C ASP A 338 -22.49 -10.53 -21.67
N TRP A 339 -22.57 -9.26 -21.29
CA TRP A 339 -22.68 -8.84 -19.89
C TRP A 339 -23.40 -7.51 -19.74
N ASP A 340 -23.99 -7.30 -18.57
CA ASP A 340 -24.71 -6.08 -18.21
C ASP A 340 -24.75 -5.88 -16.68
N PHE A 341 -25.43 -4.83 -16.19
CA PHE A 341 -25.54 -4.47 -14.79
C PHE A 341 -26.95 -4.71 -14.23
N ALA A 342 -27.01 -5.28 -13.02
CA ALA A 342 -28.21 -5.53 -12.26
C ALA A 342 -28.23 -4.69 -10.98
N PRO A 343 -29.36 -4.03 -10.63
CA PRO A 343 -29.49 -3.31 -9.36
C PRO A 343 -29.23 -4.19 -8.13
N LEU A 344 -28.93 -3.60 -6.98
CA LEU A 344 -28.81 -4.38 -5.74
C LEU A 344 -30.13 -5.13 -5.43
N PRO A 345 -30.11 -6.45 -5.15
CA PRO A 345 -31.30 -7.18 -4.76
C PRO A 345 -31.93 -6.59 -3.49
N ARG A 346 -33.26 -6.56 -3.43
CA ARG A 346 -33.97 -6.10 -2.23
C ARG A 346 -34.15 -7.24 -1.21
N GLY A 347 -34.12 -6.87 0.07
CA GLY A 347 -34.53 -7.73 1.18
C GLY A 347 -35.96 -7.38 1.61
N SER A 348 -36.16 -7.24 2.92
CA SER A 348 -37.41 -6.66 3.46
C SER A 348 -37.64 -5.20 3.05
N GLU A 349 -36.57 -4.48 2.73
CA GLU A 349 -36.58 -3.08 2.31
C GLU A 349 -35.81 -2.89 0.99
N ARG A 350 -36.16 -1.82 0.25
CA ARG A 350 -35.30 -1.32 -0.82
C ARG A 350 -34.30 -0.35 -0.20
N ALA A 351 -33.02 -0.68 -0.30
CA ALA A 351 -31.96 0.20 0.14
C ALA A 351 -30.74 0.03 -0.78
N ASN A 352 -29.91 1.07 -0.84
CA ASN A 352 -28.59 1.03 -1.46
C ASN A 352 -27.67 1.99 -0.68
N ILE A 353 -26.44 2.17 -1.13
CA ILE A 353 -25.46 3.08 -0.52
C ILE A 353 -24.91 4.05 -1.57
N ILE A 354 -24.48 5.22 -1.12
CA ILE A 354 -23.67 6.14 -1.92
C ILE A 354 -22.21 5.95 -1.55
N LEU A 355 -21.37 5.70 -2.55
CA LEU A 355 -19.91 5.82 -2.45
C LEU A 355 -19.46 6.99 -3.32
N THR A 356 -18.65 7.88 -2.75
CA THR A 356 -18.31 9.14 -3.40
C THR A 356 -17.03 9.73 -2.82
N VAL A 357 -16.42 10.62 -3.60
CA VAL A 357 -15.25 11.41 -3.24
C VAL A 357 -15.56 12.88 -3.46
N SER A 358 -15.12 13.76 -2.56
CA SER A 358 -15.31 15.20 -2.71
C SER A 358 -14.06 15.90 -3.23
N TRP A 359 -14.27 17.03 -3.89
CA TRP A 359 -13.32 18.13 -3.89
C TRP A 359 -13.47 18.92 -2.59
N SER A 360 -12.44 18.90 -1.74
CA SER A 360 -12.38 19.63 -0.47
C SER A 360 -11.28 20.68 -0.48
N ILE A 361 -11.48 21.78 0.24
CA ILE A 361 -10.50 22.87 0.36
C ILE A 361 -9.77 22.74 1.69
N SER A 362 -8.46 22.97 1.70
CA SER A 362 -7.66 22.97 2.94
C SER A 362 -7.99 24.15 3.84
N ALA A 363 -8.18 23.88 5.14
CA ALA A 363 -8.34 24.93 6.15
C ALA A 363 -7.16 25.91 6.18
N GLN A 364 -5.97 25.43 5.83
CA GLN A 364 -4.71 26.16 5.83
C GLN A 364 -4.40 26.83 4.48
N SER A 365 -5.23 26.64 3.44
CA SER A 365 -5.03 27.29 2.14
C SER A 365 -5.08 28.82 2.30
N LYS A 366 -4.14 29.50 1.65
CA LYS A 366 -4.12 30.97 1.55
C LYS A 366 -4.96 31.49 0.38
N HIS A 367 -5.43 30.61 -0.50
CA HIS A 367 -6.07 30.93 -1.77
C HIS A 367 -7.48 30.33 -1.85
N LYS A 368 -8.22 30.35 -0.74
CA LYS A 368 -9.52 29.65 -0.60
C LYS A 368 -10.55 30.06 -1.65
N ASP A 369 -10.63 31.34 -1.99
CA ASP A 369 -11.60 31.83 -2.98
C ASP A 369 -11.21 31.44 -4.41
N ASP A 370 -9.92 31.42 -4.74
CA ASP A 370 -9.45 30.92 -6.03
C ASP A 370 -9.58 29.39 -6.12
N ALA A 371 -9.36 28.68 -5.00
CA ALA A 371 -9.61 27.25 -4.89
C ALA A 371 -11.09 26.94 -5.14
N TRP A 372 -12.01 27.73 -4.59
CA TRP A 372 -13.44 27.61 -4.86
C TRP A 372 -13.79 27.80 -6.34
N LYS A 373 -13.16 28.74 -7.05
CA LYS A 373 -13.34 28.89 -8.52
C LYS A 373 -13.01 27.59 -9.25
N LEU A 374 -11.93 26.91 -8.87
CA LEU A 374 -11.53 25.66 -9.49
C LEU A 374 -12.48 24.51 -9.11
N VAL A 375 -12.95 24.44 -7.86
CA VAL A 375 -13.99 23.47 -7.45
C VAL A 375 -15.25 23.62 -8.31
N ARG A 376 -15.74 24.85 -8.53
CA ARG A 376 -16.88 25.12 -9.42
C ARG A 376 -16.62 24.68 -10.85
N TRP A 377 -15.42 24.92 -11.35
CA TRP A 377 -15.02 24.49 -12.70
C TRP A 377 -15.03 22.97 -12.85
N LEU A 378 -14.42 22.25 -11.92
CA LEU A 378 -14.31 20.79 -11.95
C LEU A 378 -15.65 20.08 -11.74
N THR A 379 -16.63 20.76 -11.15
CA THR A 379 -17.96 20.21 -10.85
C THR A 379 -19.06 20.74 -11.78
N ASN A 380 -18.70 21.52 -12.81
CA ASN A 380 -19.67 22.02 -13.77
C ASN A 380 -20.20 20.88 -14.67
N VAL A 381 -21.34 21.14 -15.33
CA VAL A 381 -22.05 20.14 -16.16
C VAL A 381 -21.16 19.57 -17.26
N GLU A 382 -20.42 20.40 -17.98
CA GLU A 382 -19.62 19.94 -19.13
C GLU A 382 -18.38 19.15 -18.70
N GLY A 383 -17.72 19.54 -17.62
CA GLY A 383 -16.62 18.80 -17.00
C GLY A 383 -17.08 17.45 -16.50
N GLN A 384 -18.23 17.39 -15.84
CA GLN A 384 -18.80 16.11 -15.39
C GLN A 384 -19.27 15.23 -16.55
N LYS A 385 -19.83 15.79 -17.63
CA LYS A 385 -20.14 15.02 -18.85
C LYS A 385 -18.87 14.46 -19.50
N ALA A 386 -17.77 15.21 -19.51
CA ALA A 386 -16.50 14.72 -20.04
C ALA A 386 -16.00 13.50 -19.26
N GLN A 387 -16.11 13.52 -17.93
CA GLN A 387 -15.78 12.37 -17.08
C GLN A 387 -16.78 11.21 -17.25
N ALA A 388 -18.07 11.50 -17.39
CA ALA A 388 -19.12 10.48 -17.54
C ALA A 388 -18.88 9.54 -18.73
N ARG A 389 -18.35 10.07 -19.84
CA ARG A 389 -18.07 9.30 -21.07
C ARG A 389 -17.03 8.20 -20.89
N LEU A 390 -16.16 8.32 -19.88
CA LEU A 390 -15.23 7.26 -19.50
C LEU A 390 -15.99 6.03 -18.97
N GLY A 391 -17.20 6.23 -18.45
CA GLY A 391 -18.01 5.20 -17.81
C GLY A 391 -17.61 4.90 -16.37
N LEU A 392 -16.71 5.68 -15.76
CA LEU A 392 -16.12 5.38 -14.45
C LEU A 392 -17.10 5.55 -13.27
N ALA A 393 -17.90 6.62 -13.28
CA ALA A 393 -18.77 6.99 -12.16
C ALA A 393 -19.99 7.79 -12.62
N ILE A 394 -20.97 7.96 -11.73
CA ILE A 394 -22.17 8.77 -11.96
C ILE A 394 -21.83 10.24 -11.70
N PRO A 395 -22.14 11.16 -12.63
CA PRO A 395 -22.04 12.59 -12.38
C PRO A 395 -22.85 13.03 -11.16
N SER A 396 -22.25 13.81 -10.25
CA SER A 396 -22.97 14.38 -9.11
C SER A 396 -24.02 15.43 -9.53
N ASN A 397 -23.83 16.07 -10.69
CA ASN A 397 -24.77 16.98 -11.29
C ASN A 397 -25.87 16.23 -12.06
N ARG A 398 -27.14 16.52 -11.73
CA ARG A 398 -28.30 15.81 -12.27
C ARG A 398 -28.43 15.95 -13.79
N ALA A 399 -28.15 17.12 -14.34
CA ALA A 399 -28.23 17.35 -15.79
C ALA A 399 -27.13 16.59 -16.56
N ALA A 400 -25.96 16.40 -15.95
CA ALA A 400 -24.92 15.56 -16.52
C ALA A 400 -25.27 14.06 -16.42
N ALA A 401 -25.80 13.62 -15.28
CA ALA A 401 -26.19 12.22 -15.04
C ALA A 401 -27.35 11.75 -15.93
N GLU A 402 -28.32 12.62 -16.22
CA GLU A 402 -29.47 12.31 -17.10
C GLU A 402 -29.16 12.50 -18.59
N SER A 403 -27.93 12.88 -18.95
CA SER A 403 -27.53 13.10 -20.34
C SER A 403 -27.04 11.82 -21.04
N ASP A 404 -26.93 11.89 -22.36
CA ASP A 404 -26.32 10.86 -23.21
C ASP A 404 -24.82 10.66 -22.94
N ALA A 405 -24.18 11.55 -22.19
CA ALA A 405 -22.80 11.38 -21.74
C ALA A 405 -22.67 10.28 -20.67
N PHE A 406 -23.71 10.06 -19.87
CA PHE A 406 -23.76 8.96 -18.90
C PHE A 406 -24.59 7.78 -19.40
N ILE A 407 -25.78 8.05 -19.97
CA ILE A 407 -26.67 7.03 -20.55
C ILE A 407 -26.27 6.83 -22.03
N ASP A 408 -25.08 6.28 -22.25
CA ASP A 408 -24.37 6.32 -23.55
C ASP A 408 -24.69 5.13 -24.48
N LYS A 409 -25.63 4.26 -24.07
CA LYS A 409 -26.04 3.00 -24.75
C LYS A 409 -24.90 1.98 -24.94
N GLN A 410 -23.70 2.24 -24.44
CA GLN A 410 -22.65 1.24 -24.36
C GLN A 410 -22.93 0.32 -23.16
N LYS A 411 -22.04 -0.66 -22.93
CA LYS A 411 -22.15 -1.50 -21.74
C LYS A 411 -21.75 -0.72 -20.47
N PRO A 412 -22.44 -0.94 -19.32
CA PRO A 412 -23.66 -1.72 -19.20
C PRO A 412 -24.85 -1.06 -19.91
N GLU A 413 -25.65 -1.85 -20.63
CA GLU A 413 -26.85 -1.35 -21.33
C GLU A 413 -27.84 -0.72 -20.32
N ASN A 414 -27.83 -1.25 -19.08
CA ASN A 414 -28.64 -0.79 -17.97
C ASN A 414 -27.95 0.29 -17.10
N ASP A 415 -27.40 1.34 -17.71
CA ASP A 415 -26.85 2.51 -16.98
C ASP A 415 -27.87 3.16 -16.04
N ARG A 416 -29.15 3.14 -16.42
CA ARG A 416 -30.23 3.73 -15.64
C ARG A 416 -30.45 3.04 -14.29
N GLY A 417 -30.11 1.76 -14.17
CA GLY A 417 -30.17 1.02 -12.91
C GLY A 417 -29.35 1.66 -11.79
N PHE A 418 -28.27 2.38 -12.12
CA PHE A 418 -27.49 3.14 -11.14
C PHE A 418 -28.25 4.36 -10.60
N LEU A 419 -28.98 5.07 -11.48
CA LEU A 419 -29.75 6.27 -11.14
C LEU A 419 -31.02 5.93 -10.36
N ASP A 420 -31.70 4.85 -10.75
CA ASP A 420 -32.94 4.41 -10.12
C ASP A 420 -32.74 3.97 -8.65
N ALA A 421 -31.52 3.63 -8.26
CA ALA A 421 -31.16 3.30 -6.88
C ALA A 421 -30.99 4.52 -5.96
N ILE A 422 -30.76 5.72 -6.51
CA ILE A 422 -30.43 6.95 -5.75
C ILE A 422 -31.48 7.27 -4.68
N PRO A 423 -32.81 7.26 -4.96
CA PRO A 423 -33.81 7.64 -3.98
C PRO A 423 -33.81 6.76 -2.71
N THR A 424 -33.36 5.51 -2.85
CA THR A 424 -33.27 4.53 -1.75
C THR A 424 -31.86 4.41 -1.17
N SER A 425 -30.91 5.20 -1.67
CA SER A 425 -29.51 5.14 -1.23
C SER A 425 -29.30 5.90 0.07
N LYS A 426 -28.53 5.30 0.97
CA LYS A 426 -28.17 5.88 2.28
C LYS A 426 -26.70 6.28 2.30
N VAL A 427 -26.40 7.37 3.02
CA VAL A 427 -25.02 7.72 3.38
C VAL A 427 -24.57 6.81 4.51
N ILE A 428 -23.44 6.13 4.32
CA ILE A 428 -22.84 5.31 5.36
C ILE A 428 -22.18 6.23 6.39
N ASN A 429 -22.64 6.18 7.64
CA ASN A 429 -22.02 6.92 8.72
C ASN A 429 -20.74 6.21 9.19
N TRP A 430 -19.66 6.96 9.44
CA TRP A 430 -18.38 6.46 9.95
C TRP A 430 -17.92 7.29 11.16
N PRO A 431 -17.24 6.70 12.17
CA PRO A 431 -16.71 7.47 13.27
C PRO A 431 -15.40 8.17 12.87
N PRO A 432 -14.99 9.26 13.57
CA PRO A 432 -13.68 9.89 13.37
C PRO A 432 -12.47 8.99 13.67
N ASN A 433 -12.67 7.80 14.24
CA ASN A 433 -11.60 6.83 14.45
C ASN A 433 -11.59 5.81 13.30
N ALA A 434 -10.58 5.92 12.44
CA ALA A 434 -10.39 5.08 11.26
C ALA A 434 -10.27 3.57 11.57
N LYS A 435 -9.91 3.18 12.80
CA LYS A 435 -9.82 1.77 13.19
C LYS A 435 -11.17 1.06 13.24
N PHE A 436 -12.30 1.78 13.32
CA PHE A 436 -13.62 1.16 13.34
C PHE A 436 -13.85 0.28 12.11
N GLU A 437 -13.62 0.85 10.92
CA GLU A 437 -13.79 0.14 9.64
C GLU A 437 -12.84 -1.06 9.56
N GLN A 438 -11.59 -0.88 9.98
CA GLN A 438 -10.59 -1.94 10.02
C GLN A 438 -11.02 -3.09 10.94
N LEU A 439 -11.45 -2.79 12.17
CA LEU A 439 -11.89 -3.78 13.15
C LEU A 439 -13.14 -4.52 12.64
N LEU A 440 -14.10 -3.80 12.07
CA LEU A 440 -15.30 -4.38 11.49
C LEU A 440 -14.94 -5.34 10.35
N GLY A 441 -14.18 -4.87 9.36
CA GLY A 441 -13.80 -5.66 8.20
C GLY A 441 -12.98 -6.89 8.54
N THR A 442 -11.94 -6.74 9.37
CA THR A 442 -11.03 -7.85 9.72
C THR A 442 -11.79 -8.98 10.42
N ASN A 443 -12.64 -8.66 11.39
CA ASN A 443 -13.38 -9.67 12.14
C ASN A 443 -14.48 -10.30 11.29
N LEU A 444 -15.23 -9.51 10.51
CA LEU A 444 -16.25 -10.07 9.61
C LEU A 444 -15.63 -10.97 8.54
N ASP A 445 -14.42 -10.69 8.06
CA ASP A 445 -13.71 -11.56 7.11
C ASP A 445 -13.39 -12.94 7.70
N GLU A 446 -13.15 -13.05 9.01
CA GLU A 446 -12.92 -14.35 9.67
C GLU A 446 -14.18 -15.24 9.65
N GLY A 447 -15.36 -14.64 9.76
CA GLY A 447 -16.65 -15.35 9.71
C GLY A 447 -17.21 -15.52 8.29
N LEU A 448 -17.36 -14.41 7.57
CA LEU A 448 -18.02 -14.36 6.26
C LEU A 448 -17.13 -14.86 5.13
N LYS A 449 -15.86 -14.44 5.08
CA LYS A 449 -14.99 -14.71 3.92
C LYS A 449 -14.22 -16.01 4.04
N THR A 450 -13.50 -16.19 5.16
CA THR A 450 -12.67 -17.39 5.37
C THR A 450 -13.40 -18.54 6.04
N GLY A 451 -14.38 -18.26 6.91
CA GLY A 451 -15.05 -19.27 7.71
C GLY A 451 -14.16 -19.85 8.82
N ASN A 452 -13.06 -19.18 9.16
CA ASN A 452 -12.10 -19.64 10.17
C ASN A 452 -12.63 -19.52 11.61
N LYS A 453 -13.62 -18.65 11.83
CA LYS A 453 -14.33 -18.51 13.10
C LYS A 453 -15.84 -18.56 12.87
N PRO A 454 -16.62 -19.12 13.81
CA PRO A 454 -18.07 -18.93 13.82
C PRO A 454 -18.42 -17.44 13.79
N LEU A 455 -19.41 -17.07 12.99
CA LEU A 455 -19.80 -15.67 12.80
C LEU A 455 -20.19 -14.95 14.10
N PRO A 456 -20.93 -15.57 15.06
CA PRO A 456 -21.20 -14.94 16.34
C PRO A 456 -19.93 -14.61 17.15
N GLU A 457 -18.92 -15.48 17.11
CA GLU A 457 -17.65 -15.24 17.80
C GLU A 457 -16.86 -14.11 17.14
N ALA A 458 -16.83 -14.07 15.81
CA ALA A 458 -16.19 -13.00 15.05
C ALA A 458 -16.84 -11.64 15.35
N VAL A 459 -18.18 -11.58 15.40
CA VAL A 459 -18.93 -10.37 15.74
C VAL A 459 -18.69 -9.94 17.19
N ALA A 460 -18.71 -10.87 18.15
CA ALA A 460 -18.42 -10.56 19.55
C ALA A 460 -16.98 -10.06 19.76
N ALA A 461 -16.02 -10.59 18.99
CA ALA A 461 -14.64 -10.13 18.99
C ALA A 461 -14.55 -8.68 18.49
N PHE A 462 -15.26 -8.33 17.41
CA PHE A 462 -15.35 -6.95 16.94
C PHE A 462 -15.89 -5.99 18.01
N GLU A 463 -17.02 -6.31 18.64
CA GLU A 463 -17.61 -5.47 19.69
C GLU A 463 -16.65 -5.25 20.85
N THR A 464 -15.99 -6.32 21.29
CA THR A 464 -15.01 -6.28 22.38
C THR A 464 -13.82 -5.39 22.02
N LEU A 465 -13.25 -5.56 20.83
CA LEU A 465 -12.10 -4.79 20.37
C LEU A 465 -12.46 -3.31 20.16
N TRP A 466 -13.64 -3.03 19.61
CA TRP A 466 -14.10 -1.66 19.43
C TRP A 466 -14.30 -0.96 20.78
N LYS A 467 -14.93 -1.66 21.74
CA LYS A 467 -15.07 -1.17 23.11
C LYS A 467 -13.71 -0.89 23.76
N GLN A 468 -12.76 -1.81 23.64
CA GLN A 468 -11.40 -1.64 24.16
C GLN A 468 -10.70 -0.42 23.54
N GLU A 469 -10.76 -0.25 22.22
CA GLU A 469 -10.13 0.89 21.54
C GLU A 469 -10.67 2.23 22.06
N ARG A 470 -11.99 2.33 22.24
CA ARG A 470 -12.65 3.53 22.79
C ARG A 470 -12.30 3.79 24.25
N GLU A 471 -12.26 2.74 25.07
CA GLU A 471 -11.98 2.83 26.49
C GLU A 471 -10.49 2.93 26.81
N SER A 472 -9.62 2.72 25.81
CA SER A 472 -8.16 2.75 25.94
C SER A 472 -7.66 4.09 26.49
N PRO A 473 -6.51 4.11 27.19
CA PRO A 473 -5.92 5.34 27.69
C PRO A 473 -5.71 6.39 26.59
N LEU A 474 -5.32 5.97 25.38
CA LEU A 474 -5.17 6.86 24.23
C LEU A 474 -6.53 7.34 23.69
N GLY A 475 -7.57 6.50 23.73
CA GLY A 475 -8.93 6.80 23.28
C GLY A 475 -9.67 7.84 24.13
N ARG A 476 -9.38 7.92 25.43
CA ARG A 476 -10.01 8.90 26.36
C ARG A 476 -9.56 10.35 26.14
N GLY A 477 -8.45 10.56 25.42
CA GLY A 477 -7.92 11.90 25.12
C GLY A 477 -7.45 12.68 26.36
N GLY A 478 -7.42 14.02 26.26
CA GLY A 478 -7.10 14.91 27.39
C GLY A 478 -5.61 15.11 27.69
N PHE A 479 -4.71 14.67 26.83
CA PHE A 479 -3.27 14.80 27.03
C PHE A 479 -2.75 16.22 26.76
N PRO A 480 -1.77 16.71 27.56
CA PRO A 480 -1.17 18.02 27.34
C PRO A 480 -0.34 18.03 26.04
N VAL A 481 -0.24 19.19 25.40
CA VAL A 481 0.64 19.37 24.24
C VAL A 481 2.10 19.15 24.66
N MET A 482 2.87 18.50 23.80
CA MET A 482 4.28 18.23 24.02
C MET A 482 5.04 19.55 24.26
N PRO A 483 5.89 19.65 25.31
CA PRO A 483 6.60 20.88 25.65
C PRO A 483 7.80 21.11 24.71
N TRP A 484 7.51 21.34 23.43
CA TRP A 484 8.52 21.50 22.37
C TRP A 484 9.59 22.53 22.71
N ARG A 485 9.24 23.64 23.37
CA ARG A 485 10.20 24.68 23.76
C ARG A 485 11.24 24.18 24.77
N VAL A 486 10.84 23.40 25.75
CA VAL A 486 11.78 22.83 26.74
C VAL A 486 12.67 21.80 26.07
N LEU A 487 12.08 20.99 25.19
CA LEU A 487 12.79 19.94 24.50
C LEU A 487 13.81 20.49 23.50
N THR A 488 13.43 21.46 22.67
CA THR A 488 14.33 22.07 21.69
C THR A 488 15.44 22.86 22.36
N THR A 489 15.16 23.61 23.44
CA THR A 489 16.21 24.30 24.20
C THR A 489 17.17 23.32 24.86
N THR A 490 16.67 22.20 25.39
CA THR A 490 17.52 21.13 25.95
C THR A 490 18.40 20.49 24.87
N ILE A 491 17.84 20.14 23.71
CA ILE A 491 18.59 19.55 22.59
C ILE A 491 19.67 20.52 22.10
N ILE A 492 19.34 21.80 21.94
CA ILE A 492 20.30 22.83 21.54
C ILE A 492 21.41 22.95 22.60
N ALA A 493 21.06 23.02 23.88
CA ALA A 493 22.04 23.11 24.96
C ALA A 493 22.98 21.90 24.98
N VAL A 494 22.46 20.68 24.90
CA VAL A 494 23.25 19.44 24.83
C VAL A 494 24.15 19.43 23.60
N THR A 495 23.63 19.86 22.44
CA THR A 495 24.40 19.94 21.19
C THR A 495 25.54 20.95 21.30
N VAL A 496 25.29 22.13 21.87
CA VAL A 496 26.31 23.17 22.08
C VAL A 496 27.37 22.70 23.06
N VAL A 497 26.98 22.07 24.17
CA VAL A 497 27.92 21.50 25.16
C VAL A 497 28.75 20.38 24.53
N GLY A 498 28.12 19.48 23.76
CA GLY A 498 28.82 18.42 23.03
C GLY A 498 29.81 18.97 22.01
N ALA A 499 29.41 19.96 21.21
CA ALA A 499 30.28 20.65 20.27
C ALA A 499 31.45 21.35 20.97
N ALA A 500 31.19 22.03 22.10
CA ALA A 500 32.24 22.66 22.90
C ALA A 500 33.20 21.62 23.48
N ALA A 501 32.71 20.49 23.99
CA ALA A 501 33.54 19.40 24.49
C ALA A 501 34.42 18.79 23.39
N VAL A 502 33.87 18.57 22.20
CA VAL A 502 34.61 18.11 21.01
C VAL A 502 35.69 19.13 20.60
N LEU A 503 35.35 20.42 20.53
CA LEU A 503 36.30 21.49 20.22
C LEU A 503 37.43 21.59 21.26
N LEU A 504 37.09 21.47 22.55
CA LEU A 504 38.07 21.46 23.64
C LEU A 504 38.96 20.21 23.59
N TRP A 505 38.41 19.05 23.23
CA TRP A 505 39.16 17.81 23.03
C TRP A 505 40.15 17.94 21.86
N PHE A 506 39.72 18.48 20.72
CA PHE A 506 40.63 18.80 19.60
C PHE A 506 41.70 19.81 20.00
N ARG A 507 41.36 20.82 20.82
CA ARG A 507 42.31 21.84 21.28
C ARG A 507 43.33 21.31 22.30
N ARG A 508 42.98 20.27 23.07
CA ARG A 508 43.85 19.64 24.09
C ARG A 508 44.75 18.54 23.53
N ARG A 509 44.57 18.10 22.27
CA ARG A 509 45.45 17.14 21.62
C ARG A 509 46.69 17.87 21.07
N PRO A 510 47.91 17.62 21.60
CA PRO A 510 49.12 18.25 21.09
C PRO A 510 49.55 17.55 19.79
N LEU A 511 48.84 17.82 18.70
CA LEU A 511 49.21 17.33 17.37
C LEU A 511 50.20 18.30 16.72
N PRO A 512 51.26 17.80 16.06
CA PRO A 512 52.09 18.60 15.17
C PRO A 512 51.25 19.39 14.17
N ARG A 513 51.70 20.60 13.78
CA ARG A 513 50.94 21.49 12.87
C ARG A 513 50.55 20.83 11.54
N HIS A 514 51.33 19.86 11.09
CA HIS A 514 51.05 19.08 9.87
C HIS A 514 49.87 18.13 10.08
N GLU A 515 49.92 17.28 11.11
CA GLU A 515 48.85 16.34 11.45
C GLU A 515 47.52 17.07 11.75
N ALA A 516 47.58 18.21 12.45
CA ALA A 516 46.40 19.03 12.70
C ALA A 516 45.81 19.68 11.43
N ARG A 517 46.61 19.89 10.37
CA ARG A 517 46.13 20.35 9.06
C ARG A 517 45.48 19.22 8.28
N GLU A 518 46.09 18.04 8.28
CA GLU A 518 45.56 16.84 7.63
C GLU A 518 44.23 16.39 8.25
N GLU A 519 44.14 16.39 9.58
CA GLU A 519 42.91 16.01 10.29
C GLU A 519 41.76 17.00 10.00
N ARG A 520 42.04 18.32 9.99
CA ARG A 520 41.05 19.34 9.59
C ARG A 520 40.60 19.17 8.15
N ALA A 521 41.53 18.90 7.24
CA ALA A 521 41.19 18.62 5.84
C ALA A 521 40.31 17.38 5.74
N GLY A 522 40.64 16.31 6.48
CA GLY A 522 39.83 15.09 6.58
C GLY A 522 38.40 15.35 7.05
N PHE A 523 38.23 16.10 8.14
CA PHE A 523 36.89 16.48 8.63
C PHE A 523 36.16 17.41 7.66
N MET A 524 36.84 18.34 6.99
CA MET A 524 36.21 19.17 5.96
C MET A 524 35.72 18.33 4.77
N PHE A 525 36.50 17.35 4.31
CA PHE A 525 36.08 16.41 3.27
C PHE A 525 34.93 15.49 3.72
N ALA A 526 34.91 15.07 4.99
CA ALA A 526 33.82 14.27 5.55
C ALA A 526 32.57 15.10 5.89
N SER A 527 32.71 16.42 6.07
CA SER A 527 31.65 17.28 6.59
C SER A 527 30.34 17.27 5.77
N PRO A 528 30.33 17.22 4.42
CA PRO A 528 29.08 17.12 3.67
C PRO A 528 28.32 15.83 3.99
N TRP A 529 29.03 14.70 4.15
CA TRP A 529 28.41 13.43 4.53
C TRP A 529 27.93 13.46 5.98
N ILE A 530 28.73 13.97 6.93
CA ILE A 530 28.36 14.06 8.34
C ILE A 530 27.14 14.96 8.54
N ILE A 531 27.11 16.13 7.88
CA ILE A 531 25.98 17.06 7.94
C ILE A 531 24.75 16.40 7.31
N GLY A 532 24.90 15.77 6.14
CA GLY A 532 23.82 15.04 5.49
C GLY A 532 23.26 13.93 6.39
N PHE A 533 24.11 13.12 6.99
CA PHE A 533 23.74 12.08 7.95
C PHE A 533 23.02 12.67 9.18
N ALA A 534 23.56 13.72 9.79
CA ALA A 534 22.98 14.34 10.98
C ALA A 534 21.58 14.91 10.70
N VAL A 535 21.42 15.64 9.59
CA VAL A 535 20.17 16.34 9.24
C VAL A 535 19.12 15.39 8.68
N PHE A 536 19.50 14.49 7.77
CA PHE A 536 18.54 13.67 7.02
C PHE A 536 18.38 12.25 7.56
N MET A 537 19.25 11.77 8.47
CA MET A 537 19.15 10.42 9.04
C MET A 537 19.05 10.45 10.57
N ALA A 538 20.03 11.01 11.28
CA ALA A 538 20.04 10.99 12.74
C ALA A 538 18.90 11.82 13.34
N PHE A 539 18.66 13.03 12.82
CA PHE A 539 17.59 13.89 13.31
C PHE A 539 16.18 13.26 13.18
N PRO A 540 15.75 12.74 12.00
CA PRO A 540 14.46 12.07 11.89
C PRO A 540 14.32 10.84 12.81
N VAL A 541 15.40 10.08 13.03
CA VAL A 541 15.40 8.95 13.96
C VAL A 541 15.18 9.42 15.40
N VAL A 542 15.90 10.46 15.86
CA VAL A 542 15.68 11.01 17.20
C VAL A 542 14.28 11.61 17.33
N LEU A 543 13.78 12.28 16.30
CA LEU A 543 12.42 12.81 16.28
C LEU A 543 11.38 11.69 16.38
N SER A 544 11.55 10.55 15.68
CA SER A 544 10.62 9.42 15.80
C SER A 544 10.64 8.83 17.21
N LEU A 545 11.79 8.80 17.90
CA LEU A 545 11.86 8.39 19.31
C LEU A 545 11.01 9.31 20.19
N LEU A 546 11.13 10.61 20.00
CA LEU A 546 10.36 11.60 20.73
C LEU A 546 8.86 11.46 20.47
N LEU A 547 8.48 11.26 19.21
CA LEU A 547 7.10 11.02 18.79
C LEU A 547 6.54 9.68 19.30
N SER A 548 7.39 8.70 19.60
CA SER A 548 6.94 7.45 20.23
C SER A 548 6.31 7.63 21.61
N PHE A 549 6.53 8.78 22.26
CA PHE A 549 5.93 9.16 23.54
C PHE A 549 4.75 10.15 23.39
N THR A 550 4.26 10.35 22.17
CA THR A 550 3.14 11.24 21.88
C THR A 550 1.98 10.51 21.20
N SER A 551 0.76 11.03 21.40
CA SER A 551 -0.37 10.79 20.50
C SER A 551 -0.32 11.90 19.45
N TRP A 552 0.35 11.60 18.33
CA TRP A 552 0.40 12.47 17.18
C TRP A 552 -0.13 11.73 15.96
N ARG A 553 -1.09 12.36 15.28
CA ARG A 553 -1.80 11.74 14.16
C ARG A 553 -1.06 11.85 12.81
N GLY A 554 0.04 12.59 12.75
CA GLY A 554 0.78 12.78 11.50
C GLY A 554 0.05 13.64 10.45
N LEU A 555 -1.13 14.18 10.75
CA LEU A 555 -1.89 15.08 9.86
C LEU A 555 -1.85 16.54 10.35
N ALA A 556 -1.79 16.74 11.66
CA ALA A 556 -1.64 18.04 12.29
C ALA A 556 -0.17 18.44 12.39
N THR A 557 0.07 19.73 12.59
CA THR A 557 1.43 20.26 12.82
C THR A 557 2.09 19.59 14.03
N LEU A 558 3.42 19.48 14.03
CA LEU A 558 4.15 18.89 15.17
C LEU A 558 3.81 19.59 16.50
N SER A 559 3.50 20.89 16.47
CA SER A 559 3.08 21.66 17.65
C SER A 559 1.83 21.14 18.33
N GLU A 560 1.00 20.34 17.67
CA GLU A 560 -0.24 19.78 18.24
C GLU A 560 -0.05 18.35 18.78
N ALA A 561 1.15 17.77 18.68
CA ALA A 561 1.45 16.46 19.25
C ALA A 561 1.20 16.46 20.77
N LYS A 562 0.40 15.50 21.26
CA LYS A 562 0.04 15.41 22.68
C LYS A 562 0.94 14.42 23.41
N TRP A 563 1.49 14.79 24.56
CA TRP A 563 2.37 13.94 25.35
C TRP A 563 1.60 12.85 26.11
N VAL A 564 1.88 11.58 25.80
CA VAL A 564 1.23 10.41 26.43
C VAL A 564 2.20 9.61 27.30
N GLY A 565 3.45 10.06 27.43
CA GLY A 565 4.49 9.31 28.12
C GLY A 565 4.67 7.92 27.50
N ILE A 566 4.64 6.87 28.33
CA ILE A 566 4.77 5.48 27.86
C ILE A 566 3.45 4.85 27.38
N GLY A 567 2.37 5.64 27.25
CA GLY A 567 1.02 5.14 26.91
C GLY A 567 0.99 4.29 25.63
N ASN A 568 1.71 4.68 24.57
CA ASN A 568 1.81 3.89 23.34
C ASN A 568 2.39 2.48 23.60
N TYR A 569 3.44 2.38 24.42
CA TYR A 569 4.08 1.11 24.76
C TYR A 569 3.18 0.24 25.65
N GLN A 570 2.45 0.84 26.59
CA GLN A 570 1.50 0.13 27.44
C GLN A 570 0.37 -0.47 26.61
N GLN A 571 -0.24 0.32 25.72
CA GLN A 571 -1.30 -0.14 24.84
C GLN A 571 -0.80 -1.26 23.90
N LEU A 572 0.38 -1.11 23.29
CA LEU A 572 0.99 -2.14 22.43
C LEU A 572 1.19 -3.48 23.15
N LEU A 573 1.77 -3.45 24.35
CA LEU A 573 2.20 -4.69 25.03
C LEU A 573 1.04 -5.37 25.78
N LEU A 574 0.11 -4.58 26.33
CA LEU A 574 -0.93 -5.08 27.23
C LEU A 574 -2.26 -5.32 26.52
N GLU A 575 -2.66 -4.42 25.62
CA GLU A 575 -4.03 -4.37 25.08
C GLU A 575 -4.11 -4.78 23.60
N ASP A 576 -3.07 -4.50 22.79
CA ASP A 576 -3.11 -4.75 21.35
C ASP A 576 -2.87 -6.22 21.00
N SER A 577 -3.96 -6.93 20.72
CA SER A 577 -3.93 -8.33 20.26
C SER A 577 -3.35 -8.48 18.86
N ARG A 578 -3.57 -7.50 17.96
CA ARG A 578 -3.10 -7.54 16.57
C ARG A 578 -1.59 -7.34 16.50
N PHE A 579 -1.04 -6.52 17.39
CA PHE A 579 0.40 -6.43 17.58
C PHE A 579 1.01 -7.81 17.84
N LYS A 580 0.45 -8.58 18.78
CA LYS A 580 0.92 -9.93 19.11
C LYS A 580 0.80 -10.89 17.92
N THR A 581 -0.31 -10.84 17.18
CA THR A 581 -0.48 -11.60 15.93
C THR A 581 0.61 -11.26 14.92
N SER A 582 0.88 -9.98 14.68
CA SER A 582 1.87 -9.55 13.69
C SER A 582 3.31 -9.97 14.05
N VAL A 583 3.64 -9.95 15.34
CA VAL A 583 4.90 -10.48 15.88
C VAL A 583 4.99 -11.98 15.62
N ALA A 584 3.93 -12.74 15.92
CA ALA A 584 3.91 -14.19 15.71
C ALA A 584 4.08 -14.57 14.23
N VAL A 585 3.38 -13.91 13.32
CA VAL A 585 3.51 -14.13 11.86
C VAL A 585 4.94 -13.83 11.39
N THR A 586 5.51 -12.73 11.87
CA THR A 586 6.87 -12.32 11.48
C THR A 586 7.93 -13.27 12.03
N LEU A 587 7.81 -13.69 13.29
CA LEU A 587 8.70 -14.68 13.88
C LEU A 587 8.61 -16.02 13.17
N TYR A 588 7.40 -16.49 12.86
CA TYR A 588 7.21 -17.73 12.12
C TYR A 588 7.89 -17.66 10.74
N TYR A 589 7.68 -16.56 10.01
CA TYR A 589 8.38 -16.32 8.75
C TYR A 589 9.90 -16.30 8.90
N VAL A 590 10.46 -15.55 9.87
CA VAL A 590 11.91 -15.46 10.09
C VAL A 590 12.51 -16.85 10.36
N LEU A 591 11.83 -17.67 11.17
CA LEU A 591 12.27 -19.02 11.53
C LEU A 591 12.26 -20.00 10.34
N VAL A 592 11.44 -19.75 9.31
CA VAL A 592 11.38 -20.58 8.10
C VAL A 592 12.29 -20.02 7.00
N ALA A 593 12.18 -18.72 6.72
CA ALA A 593 12.85 -18.05 5.61
C ALA A 593 14.37 -18.00 5.78
N VAL A 594 14.86 -17.73 6.99
CA VAL A 594 16.31 -17.62 7.22
C VAL A 594 17.01 -18.96 6.99
N PRO A 595 16.64 -20.08 7.66
CA PRO A 595 17.30 -21.36 7.42
C PRO A 595 17.17 -21.85 5.97
N LEU A 596 15.96 -21.74 5.39
CA LEU A 596 15.71 -22.13 4.01
C LEU A 596 16.60 -21.35 3.04
N GLY A 597 16.65 -20.03 3.20
CA GLY A 597 17.46 -19.14 2.37
C GLY A 597 18.95 -19.43 2.49
N GLN A 598 19.46 -19.69 3.69
CA GLN A 598 20.88 -20.03 3.89
C GLN A 598 21.26 -21.36 3.25
N LEU A 599 20.43 -22.39 3.42
CA LEU A 599 20.65 -23.71 2.82
C LEU A 599 20.63 -23.64 1.29
N MET A 600 19.67 -22.92 0.72
CA MET A 600 19.58 -22.72 -0.72
C MET A 600 20.74 -21.89 -1.28
N ALA A 601 21.12 -20.81 -0.59
CA ALA A 601 22.24 -19.97 -0.99
C ALA A 601 23.57 -20.73 -0.98
N LEU A 602 23.84 -21.49 0.09
CA LEU A 602 25.05 -22.30 0.21
C LEU A 602 25.06 -23.45 -0.80
N GLY A 603 23.93 -24.15 -0.96
CA GLY A 603 23.78 -25.22 -1.95
C GLY A 603 24.03 -24.71 -3.37
N ALA A 604 23.43 -23.57 -3.73
CA ALA A 604 23.68 -22.92 -5.02
C ALA A 604 25.15 -22.50 -5.16
N ALA A 605 25.76 -21.93 -4.12
CA ALA A 605 27.17 -21.53 -4.15
C ALA A 605 28.11 -22.73 -4.38
N LEU A 606 27.85 -23.87 -3.74
CA LEU A 606 28.61 -25.10 -3.96
C LEU A 606 28.51 -25.61 -5.41
N ILE A 607 27.32 -25.54 -6.02
CA ILE A 607 27.14 -25.88 -7.44
C ILE A 607 27.90 -24.89 -8.33
N MET A 608 27.84 -23.59 -8.03
CA MET A 608 28.50 -22.54 -8.81
C MET A 608 30.02 -22.43 -8.58
N ASN A 609 30.56 -23.16 -7.60
CA ASN A 609 31.99 -23.23 -7.32
C ASN A 609 32.72 -24.32 -8.14
N GLN A 610 32.01 -25.09 -8.95
CA GLN A 610 32.61 -26.09 -9.83
C GLN A 610 33.47 -25.42 -10.93
N LYS A 611 34.44 -26.14 -11.51
CA LYS A 611 35.31 -25.63 -12.60
C LYS A 611 34.77 -26.05 -13.98
N VAL A 612 33.49 -25.76 -14.28
CA VAL A 612 32.81 -26.17 -15.53
C VAL A 612 32.58 -24.98 -16.47
N ARG A 613 32.68 -25.22 -17.79
CA ARG A 613 32.38 -24.19 -18.82
C ARG A 613 30.90 -23.79 -18.75
N GLY A 614 30.62 -22.48 -18.74
CA GLY A 614 29.26 -21.93 -18.70
C GLY A 614 28.79 -21.40 -17.33
N ILE A 615 29.55 -21.64 -16.25
CA ILE A 615 29.19 -21.18 -14.89
C ILE A 615 28.94 -19.67 -14.76
N PRO A 616 29.66 -18.75 -15.44
CA PRO A 616 29.35 -17.32 -15.36
C PRO A 616 27.91 -16.99 -15.79
N PHE A 617 27.37 -17.73 -16.76
CA PHE A 617 25.97 -17.58 -17.17
C PHE A 617 25.01 -18.02 -16.06
N PHE A 618 25.25 -19.18 -15.44
CA PHE A 618 24.42 -19.66 -14.33
C PHE A 618 24.50 -18.75 -13.09
N ARG A 619 25.68 -18.19 -12.79
CA ARG A 619 25.83 -17.17 -11.72
C ARG A 619 24.96 -15.95 -12.00
N ALA A 620 24.97 -15.45 -13.23
CA ALA A 620 24.13 -14.33 -13.64
C ALA A 620 22.63 -14.68 -13.57
N ALA A 621 22.24 -15.87 -14.06
CA ALA A 621 20.86 -16.33 -14.01
C ALA A 621 20.32 -16.48 -12.57
N TRP A 622 21.14 -16.99 -11.64
CA TRP A 622 20.76 -17.15 -10.24
C TRP A 622 20.75 -15.83 -9.46
N TYR A 623 21.55 -14.85 -9.90
CA TYR A 623 21.56 -13.50 -9.34
C TYR A 623 20.45 -12.60 -9.90
N LEU A 624 19.93 -12.92 -11.09
CA LEU A 624 18.94 -12.10 -11.80
C LEU A 624 17.69 -11.77 -10.94
N PRO A 625 17.07 -12.71 -10.19
CA PRO A 625 15.92 -12.39 -9.35
C PRO A 625 16.21 -11.34 -8.28
N SER A 626 17.43 -11.31 -7.73
CA SER A 626 17.86 -10.33 -6.72
C SER A 626 17.89 -8.88 -7.23
N VAL A 627 17.81 -8.67 -8.54
CA VAL A 627 17.84 -7.36 -9.19
C VAL A 627 16.45 -6.92 -9.68
N LEU A 628 15.47 -7.82 -9.68
CA LEU A 628 14.11 -7.51 -10.14
C LEU A 628 13.38 -6.59 -9.15
N ALA A 629 12.49 -5.76 -9.68
CA ALA A 629 11.64 -4.89 -8.86
C ALA A 629 10.70 -5.72 -7.98
N GLY A 630 10.77 -5.50 -6.65
CA GLY A 630 10.06 -6.33 -5.67
C GLY A 630 8.54 -6.37 -5.85
N VAL A 631 7.92 -5.29 -6.33
CA VAL A 631 6.46 -5.23 -6.58
C VAL A 631 6.05 -6.16 -7.72
N GLY A 632 6.76 -6.10 -8.86
CA GLY A 632 6.47 -6.98 -10.00
C GLY A 632 6.64 -8.45 -9.65
N VAL A 633 7.65 -8.77 -8.84
CA VAL A 633 7.86 -10.13 -8.33
C VAL A 633 6.74 -10.56 -7.40
N ALA A 634 6.30 -9.71 -6.47
CA ALA A 634 5.18 -10.01 -5.58
C ALA A 634 3.88 -10.31 -6.34
N VAL A 635 3.58 -9.55 -7.41
CA VAL A 635 2.43 -9.82 -8.28
C VAL A 635 2.56 -11.17 -8.99
N LEU A 636 3.75 -11.50 -9.52
CA LEU A 636 3.99 -12.79 -10.15
C LEU A 636 3.79 -13.95 -9.16
N TRP A 637 4.36 -13.86 -7.97
CA TRP A 637 4.22 -14.93 -6.96
C TRP A 637 2.81 -15.04 -6.40
N ARG A 638 2.04 -13.95 -6.40
CA ARG A 638 0.61 -13.99 -6.10
C ARG A 638 -0.13 -14.91 -7.08
N TRP A 639 0.20 -14.90 -8.38
CA TRP A 639 -0.37 -15.86 -9.34
C TRP A 639 0.17 -17.29 -9.15
N VAL A 640 1.44 -17.45 -8.78
CA VAL A 640 2.04 -18.78 -8.54
C VAL A 640 1.32 -19.52 -7.41
N PHE A 641 0.98 -18.81 -6.34
CA PHE A 641 0.28 -19.34 -5.17
C PHE A 641 -1.25 -19.32 -5.29
N ASP A 642 -1.77 -19.24 -6.52
CA ASP A 642 -3.21 -19.34 -6.75
C ASP A 642 -3.81 -20.68 -6.35
N SER A 643 -4.90 -20.58 -5.59
CA SER A 643 -5.53 -21.75 -4.97
C SER A 643 -6.31 -22.56 -5.99
N ASP A 644 -6.87 -21.89 -7.01
CA ASP A 644 -7.72 -22.50 -8.04
C ASP A 644 -6.92 -22.80 -9.32
N ALA A 645 -6.10 -21.85 -9.79
CA ALA A 645 -5.37 -21.94 -11.07
C ALA A 645 -3.85 -21.69 -10.93
N GLY A 646 -3.30 -21.81 -9.71
CA GLY A 646 -1.90 -21.48 -9.45
C GLY A 646 -0.93 -22.54 -9.93
N LEU A 647 0.25 -22.10 -10.35
CA LEU A 647 1.33 -22.98 -10.77
C LEU A 647 1.74 -23.94 -9.64
N MET A 648 1.80 -23.45 -8.39
CA MET A 648 2.21 -24.28 -7.25
C MET A 648 1.20 -25.42 -6.99
N ASN A 649 -0.10 -25.11 -6.97
CA ASN A 649 -1.14 -26.10 -6.76
C ASN A 649 -1.27 -27.06 -7.95
N SER A 650 -1.02 -26.59 -9.18
CA SER A 650 -0.97 -27.46 -10.37
C SER A 650 0.14 -28.52 -10.28
N VAL A 651 1.25 -28.21 -9.61
CA VAL A 651 2.35 -29.18 -9.37
C VAL A 651 2.05 -30.07 -8.15
N LEU A 652 1.44 -29.54 -7.10
CA LEU A 652 1.16 -30.28 -5.87
C LEU A 652 -0.06 -31.21 -5.97
N ALA A 653 -1.11 -30.85 -6.71
CA ALA A 653 -2.34 -31.63 -6.79
C ALA A 653 -2.12 -33.08 -7.25
N PRO A 654 -1.31 -33.36 -8.31
CA PRO A 654 -1.02 -34.73 -8.72
C PRO A 654 -0.20 -35.52 -7.69
N ILE A 655 0.56 -34.84 -6.83
CA ILE A 655 1.42 -35.46 -5.81
C ILE A 655 0.63 -35.76 -4.53
N LEU A 656 -0.32 -34.88 -4.17
CA LEU A 656 -1.09 -34.95 -2.93
C LEU A 656 -2.38 -35.76 -3.07
N SER A 657 -3.02 -35.73 -4.24
CA SER A 657 -4.27 -36.46 -4.50
C SER A 657 -4.18 -37.98 -4.25
N PRO A 658 -3.08 -38.71 -4.54
CA PRO A 658 -2.96 -40.12 -4.20
C PRO A 658 -3.01 -40.42 -2.70
N PHE A 659 -2.72 -39.41 -1.86
CA PHE A 659 -2.75 -39.51 -0.41
C PHE A 659 -4.04 -38.94 0.20
N GLY A 660 -5.00 -38.52 -0.63
CA GLY A 660 -6.26 -37.93 -0.20
C GLY A 660 -6.15 -36.49 0.32
N PHE A 661 -5.03 -35.79 0.05
CA PHE A 661 -4.84 -34.40 0.45
C PHE A 661 -5.09 -33.45 -0.71
N ALA A 662 -5.78 -32.35 -0.44
CA ALA A 662 -5.89 -31.21 -1.35
C ALA A 662 -4.68 -30.27 -1.17
N PRO A 663 -4.20 -29.61 -2.24
CA PRO A 663 -3.25 -28.51 -2.10
C PRO A 663 -3.76 -27.41 -1.17
N PRO A 664 -2.86 -26.74 -0.44
CA PRO A 664 -3.27 -25.72 0.52
C PRO A 664 -3.78 -24.45 -0.18
N GLN A 665 -4.67 -23.74 0.52
CA GLN A 665 -5.06 -22.39 0.17
C GLN A 665 -4.09 -21.41 0.83
N TRP A 666 -2.97 -21.17 0.16
CA TRP A 666 -1.81 -20.42 0.68
C TRP A 666 -2.17 -19.09 1.36
N PHE A 667 -3.11 -18.35 0.79
CA PHE A 667 -3.59 -17.05 1.29
C PHE A 667 -5.11 -17.05 1.59
N GLY A 668 -5.70 -18.23 1.76
CA GLY A 668 -7.11 -18.46 2.07
C GLY A 668 -7.29 -19.01 3.49
N ALA A 669 -8.08 -20.08 3.63
CA ALA A 669 -8.36 -20.69 4.92
C ALA A 669 -7.10 -21.22 5.62
N ASP A 670 -6.14 -21.75 4.85
CA ASP A 670 -4.92 -22.35 5.39
C ASP A 670 -3.77 -21.34 5.61
N ALA A 671 -4.02 -20.03 5.41
CA ALA A 671 -3.01 -18.98 5.49
C ALA A 671 -2.30 -18.94 6.86
N LYS A 672 -2.97 -19.37 7.94
CA LYS A 672 -2.39 -19.47 9.28
C LYS A 672 -1.16 -20.39 9.30
N THR A 673 -1.20 -21.46 8.51
CA THR A 673 -0.15 -22.48 8.43
C THR A 673 0.78 -22.22 7.26
N TRP A 674 0.24 -21.87 6.09
CA TRP A 674 1.00 -21.83 4.84
C TRP A 674 1.34 -20.43 4.34
N GLY A 675 0.77 -19.37 4.93
CA GLY A 675 1.03 -17.98 4.52
C GLY A 675 2.50 -17.61 4.68
N ALA A 676 3.05 -17.71 5.89
CA ALA A 676 4.46 -17.41 6.14
C ALA A 676 5.44 -18.31 5.34
N PRO A 677 5.20 -19.64 5.21
CA PRO A 677 5.97 -20.48 4.29
C PRO A 677 5.91 -20.04 2.82
N ALA A 678 4.76 -19.59 2.30
CA ALA A 678 4.67 -19.09 0.92
C ALA A 678 5.57 -17.87 0.70
N PHE A 679 5.57 -16.92 1.66
CA PHE A 679 6.49 -15.79 1.64
C PHE A 679 7.96 -16.24 1.73
N ALA A 680 8.27 -17.27 2.53
CA ALA A 680 9.62 -17.80 2.67
C ALA A 680 10.12 -18.46 1.38
N ILE A 681 9.27 -19.22 0.69
CA ILE A 681 9.57 -19.82 -0.63
C ILE A 681 9.86 -18.73 -1.65
N MET A 682 9.03 -17.68 -1.71
CA MET A 682 9.30 -16.54 -2.58
C MET A 682 10.63 -15.85 -2.20
N SER A 683 10.89 -15.61 -0.92
CA SER A 683 12.15 -15.01 -0.46
C SER A 683 13.36 -15.85 -0.83
N ALA A 684 13.22 -17.18 -0.83
CA ALA A 684 14.26 -18.09 -1.26
C ALA A 684 14.63 -17.95 -2.74
N TRP A 685 13.78 -17.35 -3.57
CA TRP A 685 14.10 -17.00 -4.96
C TRP A 685 15.10 -15.84 -5.07
N PHE A 686 15.23 -15.01 -4.03
CA PHE A 686 16.13 -13.85 -3.98
C PHE A 686 17.53 -14.17 -3.42
N VAL A 687 17.86 -15.44 -3.17
CA VAL A 687 19.12 -15.85 -2.50
C VAL A 687 20.39 -15.62 -3.34
N GLY A 688 20.27 -15.15 -4.58
CA GLY A 688 21.39 -14.89 -5.49
C GLY A 688 22.49 -14.03 -4.87
N GLY A 689 22.13 -12.98 -4.13
CA GLY A 689 23.10 -12.14 -3.42
C GLY A 689 23.89 -12.91 -2.34
N SER A 690 23.19 -13.64 -1.47
CA SER A 690 23.82 -14.47 -0.42
C SER A 690 24.65 -15.61 -1.00
N MET A 691 24.21 -16.18 -2.13
CA MET A 691 24.95 -17.20 -2.88
C MET A 691 26.28 -16.65 -3.37
N MET A 692 26.32 -15.44 -3.93
CA MET A 692 27.56 -14.80 -4.40
C MET A 692 28.54 -14.55 -3.24
N ILE A 693 28.02 -14.16 -2.07
CA ILE A 693 28.82 -13.98 -0.85
C ILE A 693 29.41 -15.33 -0.38
N TYR A 694 28.60 -16.40 -0.35
CA TYR A 694 29.09 -17.74 -0.04
C TYR A 694 30.12 -18.24 -1.05
N LEU A 695 29.90 -17.99 -2.33
CA LEU A 695 30.82 -18.38 -3.40
C LEU A 695 32.17 -17.67 -3.25
N ALA A 696 32.17 -16.37 -2.93
CA ALA A 696 33.41 -15.63 -2.65
C ALA A 696 34.13 -16.21 -1.42
N GLY A 697 33.39 -16.58 -0.38
CA GLY A 697 33.94 -17.28 0.79
C GLY A 697 34.56 -18.63 0.44
N LEU A 698 33.86 -19.45 -0.36
CA LEU A 698 34.33 -20.76 -0.82
C LEU A 698 35.61 -20.64 -1.65
N GLN A 699 35.71 -19.61 -2.50
CA GLN A 699 36.89 -19.33 -3.32
C GLN A 699 38.08 -18.76 -2.53
N GLY A 700 37.83 -18.26 -1.31
CA GLY A 700 38.87 -17.79 -0.40
C GLY A 700 39.53 -18.89 0.42
N ILE A 701 38.99 -20.11 0.42
CA ILE A 701 39.56 -21.24 1.17
C ILE A 701 40.80 -21.76 0.42
N PRO A 702 42.00 -21.83 1.05
CA PRO A 702 43.19 -22.38 0.43
C PRO A 702 42.99 -23.83 -0.02
N ASP A 703 43.34 -24.13 -1.28
CA ASP A 703 43.19 -25.47 -1.87
C ASP A 703 44.05 -26.52 -1.11
N GLU A 704 45.19 -26.10 -0.57
CA GLU A 704 46.17 -26.91 0.18
C GLU A 704 45.53 -27.68 1.36
N LEU A 705 44.57 -27.08 2.07
CA LEU A 705 43.88 -27.73 3.19
C LEU A 705 43.02 -28.91 2.72
N ASN A 706 42.40 -28.78 1.54
CA ASN A 706 41.56 -29.81 0.96
C ASN A 706 42.39 -30.94 0.32
N GLU A 707 43.56 -30.60 -0.24
CA GLU A 707 44.52 -31.56 -0.80
C GLU A 707 45.17 -32.40 0.31
N ALA A 708 45.64 -31.77 1.40
CA ALA A 708 46.21 -32.47 2.55
C ALA A 708 45.22 -33.50 3.14
N ALA A 709 43.95 -33.10 3.32
CA ALA A 709 42.92 -34.00 3.80
C ALA A 709 42.57 -35.12 2.82
N GLU A 710 42.76 -34.91 1.51
CA GLU A 710 42.57 -35.96 0.49
C GLU A 710 43.69 -37.01 0.55
N VAL A 711 44.93 -36.56 0.75
CA VAL A 711 46.10 -37.44 0.98
C VAL A 711 45.89 -38.28 2.25
N ASP A 712 45.30 -37.71 3.30
CA ASP A 712 44.95 -38.41 4.55
C ASP A 712 43.71 -39.33 4.42
N GLY A 713 43.14 -39.50 3.22
CA GLY A 713 42.01 -40.39 2.95
C GLY A 713 40.66 -39.88 3.49
N VAL A 714 40.54 -38.60 3.81
CA VAL A 714 39.31 -38.01 4.36
C VAL A 714 38.25 -37.86 3.25
N GLY A 715 37.11 -38.54 3.42
CA GLY A 715 35.98 -38.47 2.49
C GLY A 715 35.36 -37.07 2.35
N ARG A 716 34.68 -36.81 1.21
CA ARG A 716 34.13 -35.48 0.84
C ARG A 716 33.21 -34.85 1.90
N VAL A 717 32.31 -35.63 2.50
CA VAL A 717 31.39 -35.13 3.54
C VAL A 717 32.16 -34.70 4.79
N ARG A 718 33.18 -35.48 5.18
CA ARG A 718 34.00 -35.19 6.35
C ARG A 718 34.93 -33.99 6.11
N ARG A 719 35.44 -33.83 4.89
CA ARG A 719 36.16 -32.61 4.46
C ARG A 719 35.25 -31.37 4.50
N PHE A 720 34.03 -31.47 3.96
CA PHE A 720 33.07 -30.37 4.00
C PHE A 720 32.73 -29.95 5.44
N MET A 721 32.36 -30.90 6.30
CA MET A 721 31.98 -30.61 7.69
C MET A 721 33.18 -30.18 8.55
N GLY A 722 34.38 -30.71 8.28
CA GLY A 722 35.57 -30.50 9.09
C GLY A 722 36.47 -29.32 8.66
N ILE A 723 36.40 -28.90 7.40
CA ILE A 723 37.26 -27.84 6.83
C ILE A 723 36.40 -26.72 6.24
N THR A 724 35.61 -27.03 5.20
CA THR A 724 34.87 -26.03 4.44
C THR A 724 33.88 -25.25 5.31
N LEU A 725 33.01 -25.94 6.04
CA LEU A 725 31.96 -25.33 6.83
C LEU A 725 32.52 -24.46 7.99
N PRO A 726 33.53 -24.91 8.77
CA PRO A 726 34.19 -24.06 9.75
C PRO A 726 34.86 -22.81 9.16
N MET A 727 35.54 -22.93 8.02
CA MET A 727 36.19 -21.79 7.36
C MET A 727 35.19 -20.78 6.77
N LEU A 728 34.00 -21.23 6.39
CA LEU A 728 32.90 -20.36 6.01
C LEU A 728 32.24 -19.65 7.21
N GLY A 729 32.61 -19.95 8.46
CA GLY A 729 32.02 -19.40 9.68
C GLY A 729 31.77 -17.87 9.66
N PRO A 730 32.76 -17.03 9.31
CA PRO A 730 32.56 -15.57 9.22
C PRO A 730 31.55 -15.16 8.14
N VAL A 731 31.53 -15.88 7.02
CA VAL A 731 30.65 -15.64 5.87
C VAL A 731 29.21 -16.08 6.20
N ILE A 732 29.06 -17.23 6.86
CA ILE A 732 27.77 -17.72 7.39
C ILE A 732 27.23 -16.71 8.39
N LEU A 733 28.04 -16.24 9.34
CA LEU A 733 27.60 -15.24 10.32
C LEU A 733 27.08 -13.99 9.63
N PHE A 734 27.84 -13.43 8.69
CA PHE A 734 27.43 -12.23 7.96
C PHE A 734 26.12 -12.45 7.20
N ASN A 735 26.02 -13.54 6.44
CA ASN A 735 24.81 -13.86 5.68
C ASN A 735 23.59 -14.11 6.57
N VAL A 736 23.75 -14.81 7.69
CA VAL A 736 22.68 -15.04 8.67
C VAL A 736 22.24 -13.71 9.30
N LEU A 737 23.18 -12.86 9.71
CA LEU A 737 22.85 -11.55 10.28
C LEU A 737 22.06 -10.69 9.30
N MET A 738 22.53 -10.58 8.05
CA MET A 738 21.83 -9.82 7.01
C MET A 738 20.46 -10.40 6.70
N ALA A 739 20.34 -11.73 6.61
CA ALA A 739 19.06 -12.41 6.36
C ALA A 739 18.07 -12.23 7.51
N VAL A 740 18.52 -12.30 8.76
CA VAL A 740 17.67 -12.06 9.94
C VAL A 740 17.17 -10.63 9.95
N ILE A 741 18.07 -9.64 9.81
CA ILE A 741 17.69 -8.21 9.78
C ILE A 741 16.67 -7.96 8.66
N GLY A 742 16.95 -8.44 7.45
CA GLY A 742 16.05 -8.28 6.30
C GLY A 742 14.70 -8.99 6.49
N SER A 743 14.68 -10.17 7.11
CA SER A 743 13.44 -10.93 7.33
C SER A 743 12.49 -10.26 8.32
N PHE A 744 13.03 -9.58 9.34
CA PHE A 744 12.23 -8.74 10.25
C PHE A 744 11.67 -7.49 9.56
N GLN A 745 12.23 -7.09 8.41
CA GLN A 745 11.86 -5.88 7.66
C GLN A 745 10.99 -6.14 6.43
N VAL A 746 10.42 -7.35 6.29
CA VAL A 746 9.52 -7.68 5.17
C VAL A 746 8.29 -6.79 5.17
N PHE A 747 8.12 -6.04 4.09
CA PHE A 747 7.02 -5.11 3.89
C PHE A 747 6.40 -5.25 2.50
N THR A 748 7.17 -4.98 1.45
CA THR A 748 6.67 -4.90 0.06
C THR A 748 5.92 -6.15 -0.35
N GLN A 749 6.46 -7.31 -0.02
CA GLN A 749 5.87 -8.61 -0.29
C GLN A 749 4.50 -8.75 0.38
N ALA A 750 4.46 -8.49 1.69
CA ALA A 750 3.24 -8.59 2.50
C ALA A 750 2.16 -7.63 2.00
N PHE A 751 2.55 -6.37 1.75
CA PHE A 751 1.68 -5.30 1.28
C PHE A 751 1.05 -5.65 -0.08
N VAL A 752 1.86 -6.04 -1.06
CA VAL A 752 1.40 -6.27 -2.45
C VAL A 752 0.62 -7.59 -2.60
N MET A 753 1.08 -8.67 -1.94
CA MET A 753 0.47 -9.98 -2.14
C MET A 753 -0.86 -10.13 -1.40
N THR A 754 -0.95 -9.60 -0.17
CA THR A 754 -2.06 -9.92 0.74
C THR A 754 -2.64 -8.72 1.48
N GLY A 755 -1.90 -7.61 1.63
CA GLY A 755 -2.32 -6.51 2.50
C GLY A 755 -2.48 -6.91 3.98
N GLY A 756 -1.95 -8.07 4.39
CA GLY A 756 -2.10 -8.61 5.74
C GLY A 756 -3.38 -9.43 5.95
N GLU A 757 -4.14 -9.68 4.89
CA GLU A 757 -5.36 -10.48 4.93
C GLU A 757 -5.13 -11.97 4.61
N PRO A 758 -6.10 -12.86 4.93
CA PRO A 758 -7.34 -12.65 5.70
C PRO A 758 -7.14 -12.58 7.21
N GLY A 759 -7.99 -11.81 7.92
CA GLY A 759 -8.09 -11.86 9.39
C GLY A 759 -6.76 -11.65 10.15
N ASP A 760 -5.79 -10.97 9.54
CA ASP A 760 -4.42 -10.76 10.04
C ASP A 760 -3.44 -11.95 9.95
N LEU A 761 -3.83 -13.06 9.31
CA LEU A 761 -3.00 -14.27 9.22
C LEU A 761 -1.67 -14.08 8.47
N THR A 762 -1.58 -13.04 7.65
CA THR A 762 -0.38 -12.66 6.88
C THR A 762 0.09 -11.25 7.24
N ARG A 763 -0.39 -10.67 8.36
CA ARG A 763 -0.07 -9.29 8.74
C ARG A 763 1.30 -9.24 9.39
N PHE A 764 2.34 -9.01 8.60
CA PHE A 764 3.70 -8.81 9.08
C PHE A 764 3.83 -7.55 9.94
N TYR A 765 4.81 -7.55 10.83
CA TYR A 765 5.04 -6.48 11.80
C TYR A 765 5.19 -5.11 11.14
N VAL A 766 6.04 -5.03 10.09
CA VAL A 766 6.29 -3.76 9.39
C VAL A 766 5.09 -3.30 8.59
N LEU A 767 4.30 -4.24 8.05
CA LEU A 767 3.02 -3.93 7.43
C LEU A 767 2.05 -3.35 8.45
N TYR A 768 1.93 -3.97 9.64
CA TYR A 768 1.08 -3.44 10.71
C TYR A 768 1.52 -2.04 11.17
N LEU A 769 2.83 -1.82 11.32
CA LEU A 769 3.41 -0.51 11.62
C LEU A 769 3.01 0.53 10.57
N TYR A 770 3.12 0.17 9.29
CA TYR A 770 2.72 1.03 8.18
C TYR A 770 1.22 1.37 8.24
N ASN A 771 0.35 0.38 8.46
CA ASN A 771 -1.09 0.63 8.59
C ASN A 771 -1.37 1.61 9.76
N GLN A 772 -0.75 1.41 10.92
CA GLN A 772 -0.92 2.31 12.07
C GLN A 772 -0.50 3.75 11.76
N GLY A 773 0.64 3.96 11.09
CA GLY A 773 1.16 5.30 10.84
C GLY A 773 0.43 6.05 9.71
N PHE A 774 0.15 5.35 8.60
CA PHE A 774 -0.30 5.97 7.35
C PHE A 774 -1.78 5.74 7.02
N GLU A 775 -2.37 4.65 7.49
CA GLU A 775 -3.78 4.32 7.19
C GLU A 775 -4.72 4.74 8.32
N TYR A 776 -4.28 4.57 9.58
CA TYR A 776 -5.06 4.89 10.78
C TYR A 776 -4.63 6.20 11.46
N TYR A 777 -3.61 6.87 10.91
CA TYR A 777 -3.14 8.16 11.39
C TYR A 777 -2.73 8.13 12.88
N GLU A 778 -2.02 7.10 13.31
CA GLU A 778 -1.48 6.93 14.66
C GLU A 778 0.06 6.92 14.60
N MET A 779 0.64 8.04 14.11
CA MET A 779 2.07 8.15 13.83
C MET A 779 2.95 8.02 15.08
N GLY A 780 2.47 8.50 16.22
CA GLY A 780 3.14 8.31 17.51
C GLY A 780 3.17 6.83 17.94
N TYR A 781 2.06 6.12 17.75
CA TYR A 781 1.95 4.68 18.01
C TYR A 781 2.85 3.86 17.07
N ALA A 782 2.83 4.16 15.78
CA ALA A 782 3.71 3.54 14.79
C ALA A 782 5.20 3.81 15.07
N SER A 783 5.53 5.00 15.59
CA SER A 783 6.89 5.31 16.03
C SER A 783 7.33 4.42 17.20
N ALA A 784 6.46 4.16 18.18
CA ALA A 784 6.75 3.22 19.27
C ALA A 784 6.98 1.79 18.75
N MET A 785 6.20 1.34 17.77
CA MET A 785 6.43 0.07 17.09
C MET A 785 7.79 0.02 16.38
N ALA A 786 8.22 1.09 15.72
CA ALA A 786 9.54 1.15 15.07
C ALA A 786 10.69 0.95 16.07
N TRP A 787 10.58 1.55 17.25
CA TRP A 787 11.59 1.44 18.32
C TRP A 787 11.61 0.08 19.00
N ILE A 788 10.45 -0.56 19.17
CA ILE A 788 10.40 -1.96 19.61
C ILE A 788 11.09 -2.87 18.59
N LEU A 789 10.82 -2.70 17.30
CA LEU A 789 11.46 -3.50 16.26
C LEU A 789 12.98 -3.33 16.27
N LEU A 790 13.46 -2.09 16.38
CA LEU A 790 14.89 -1.80 16.49
C LEU A 790 15.50 -2.53 17.70
N ALA A 791 14.86 -2.45 18.88
CA ALA A 791 15.33 -3.11 20.08
C ALA A 791 15.37 -4.64 19.92
N VAL A 792 14.34 -5.25 19.34
CA VAL A 792 14.27 -6.69 19.08
C VAL A 792 15.37 -7.11 18.10
N VAL A 793 15.52 -6.44 16.97
CA VAL A 793 16.55 -6.74 15.97
C VAL A 793 17.95 -6.58 16.58
N LEU A 794 18.18 -5.56 17.40
CA LEU A 794 19.44 -5.35 18.10
C LEU A 794 19.73 -6.49 19.10
N VAL A 795 18.74 -6.89 19.91
CA VAL A 795 18.87 -8.01 20.85
C VAL A 795 19.20 -9.30 20.11
N VAL A 796 18.46 -9.63 19.04
CA VAL A 796 18.72 -10.81 18.22
C VAL A 796 20.12 -10.75 17.60
N THR A 797 20.53 -9.60 17.08
CA THR A 797 21.88 -9.39 16.52
C THR A 797 22.97 -9.63 17.56
N VAL A 798 22.82 -9.07 18.76
CA VAL A 798 23.77 -9.25 19.86
C VAL A 798 23.83 -10.71 20.31
N VAL A 799 22.69 -11.41 20.37
CA VAL A 799 22.62 -12.84 20.71
C VAL A 799 23.34 -13.68 19.65
N ILE A 800 23.12 -13.42 18.36
CA ILE A 800 23.81 -14.10 17.27
C ILE A 800 25.31 -13.86 17.34
N LEU A 801 25.76 -12.60 17.48
CA LEU A 801 27.19 -12.26 17.60
C LEU A 801 27.86 -12.91 18.81
N ARG A 802 27.20 -12.93 19.97
CA ARG A 802 27.75 -13.54 21.19
C ARG A 802 27.80 -15.07 21.13
N SER A 803 26.79 -15.70 20.56
CA SER A 803 26.75 -17.17 20.41
C SER A 803 27.77 -17.67 19.38
N SER A 804 28.00 -16.90 18.33
CA SER A 804 28.91 -17.25 17.24
C SER A 804 30.39 -17.01 17.56
N ALA A 805 30.71 -16.06 18.43
CA ALA A 805 32.08 -15.75 18.86
C ALA A 805 32.85 -16.97 19.44
N ARG A 806 32.15 -18.01 19.89
CA ARG A 806 32.77 -19.26 20.39
C ARG A 806 33.09 -20.29 19.30
N HIS A 807 32.54 -20.14 18.09
CA HIS A 807 32.53 -21.18 17.05
C HIS A 807 33.12 -20.72 15.71
N ILE A 808 33.47 -19.43 15.56
CA ILE A 808 33.98 -18.88 14.30
C ILE A 808 35.51 -18.89 14.29
N TYR A 809 36.06 -19.51 13.26
CA TYR A 809 37.48 -19.43 12.94
C TYR A 809 37.77 -18.14 12.16
N TYR A 810 38.46 -17.19 12.79
CA TYR A 810 38.95 -15.98 12.12
C TYR A 810 40.40 -16.18 11.70
N GLU A 811 40.62 -16.41 10.42
CA GLU A 811 41.98 -16.52 9.85
C GLU A 811 42.78 -15.23 10.04
N ALA A 812 42.12 -14.07 9.92
CA ALA A 812 42.73 -12.75 10.06
C ALA A 812 43.10 -12.32 11.50
N LEU A 813 42.67 -13.07 12.53
CA LEU A 813 42.97 -12.76 13.94
C LEU A 813 44.17 -13.54 14.49
N LYS A 814 44.83 -14.38 13.69
CA LYS A 814 46.16 -14.90 14.01
C LYS A 814 47.22 -13.94 13.45
N LYS A 815 47.78 -13.11 14.33
CA LYS A 815 49.13 -12.59 14.15
C LYS A 815 50.14 -13.60 14.66
#